data_AF-A0A963GVF0-F1
#
_entry.id   AF-A0A963GVF0-F1
#
_cell.length_a   1.000
_cell.length_b   1.000
_cell.length_c   1.000
_cell.angle_alpha   90.00
_cell.angle_beta   90.00
_cell.angle_gamma   90.00
#
_symmetry.space_group_name_H-M   'P 1'
#
loop_
_entity.id
_entity.type
_entity.pdbx_description
1 polymer ?
#
loop_
_entity_poly.entity_id
_entity_poly.type
_entity_poly.pdbx_seq_one_letter_code
_entity_poly.pdbx_strand_id
1 'polypeptide(L)'
;MKPGRNEPCPCGSGRKYKSCCLGRETARPATTPSPRDFDAQIALGRALLERGSFPEAVDCFRRAVAIQPGNPVALFHLGDTLRLLERFAEAEGHLRRVLASAPDFVESLVSLADTLAEQGASDEAARVCRRALALAPDYAAAHFCLGNILRNSARLDEARDCFVAALQLAPDLVPALGNLGNVLQELGDFAQAEKCYRRALELNPGYSNAAKNLGRLFVEQNRFVDAEAAYRDALRSQPQNAEILERLGGVLLELGRADAARKSYLQALAVQPARTSTRLALATAALPVIAQSSTEAAAVAGRFAQALDELAAWLHANPGRQVGAADLAAAQQPFFLAYRDGNHVELLSRYGDLVRECLAAQTATVRPQRERPRLLIVSHHVRRHSVWDIVLRGLLRDLDRTRFEVFIYHLGNVEDQETAFARSQAEGWRDRKTIADPEGWLAAAAEDCPDIVFYPEIGMSSISYFLAAHRLAPLQVASWGHPVSTGLPTIDVFLSGELLEAPDADAHYRERLLRLPGTGCCTAPQALVAEAIPDIEATLRCMDGPRLVIAQRAIKFDPGDDALYARIALSAGASVFILLRDPLCPWATDQIMTRLRSVFRGHGLDADRHLLVIPWLAPAKFLALLDLCDVYLDCPAFSGYTTAWQALHRGLPIVALEGRFMRQRLAAGLLRKAGLPETIAASPDDYVAIAAGLAAECRDAQRKRERRAAILAAAPSVDGDVSVVRAFEQGLTAALAAADGQRWLRDDLSPGGLPRVRA
;
A
#
# COMPACT_ATOMS: atom_id res chain seq x y z
N MET A 1 27.29 -35.52 -50.33
CA MET A 1 28.55 -35.85 -49.63
C MET A 1 28.31 -35.69 -48.14
N LYS A 2 28.68 -36.67 -47.30
CA LYS A 2 28.63 -36.50 -45.84
C LYS A 2 29.76 -35.54 -45.42
N PRO A 3 29.50 -34.49 -44.61
CA PRO A 3 30.55 -33.57 -44.19
C PRO A 3 31.62 -34.30 -43.37
N GLY A 4 32.88 -33.88 -43.54
CA GLY A 4 34.02 -34.44 -42.83
C GLY A 4 33.89 -34.22 -41.32
N ARG A 5 34.32 -35.17 -40.49
CA ARG A 5 34.16 -35.14 -39.02
C ARG A 5 34.63 -33.84 -38.34
N ASN A 6 35.64 -33.16 -38.90
CA ASN A 6 36.20 -31.93 -38.35
C ASN A 6 35.71 -30.66 -39.06
N GLU A 7 34.81 -30.77 -40.05
CA GLU A 7 34.22 -29.64 -40.76
C GLU A 7 33.11 -28.98 -39.92
N PRO A 8 32.78 -27.70 -40.19
CA PRO A 8 31.65 -27.01 -39.56
C PRO A 8 30.34 -27.76 -39.75
N CYS A 9 29.54 -27.86 -38.69
CA CYS A 9 28.29 -28.62 -38.70
C CYS A 9 27.22 -27.92 -39.57
N PRO A 10 26.54 -28.64 -40.50
CA PRO A 10 25.57 -28.02 -41.43
C PRO A 10 24.34 -27.38 -40.77
N CYS A 11 24.09 -27.66 -39.49
CA CYS A 11 22.95 -27.12 -38.74
C CYS A 11 23.14 -25.65 -38.29
N GLY A 12 24.26 -25.01 -38.63
CA GLY A 12 24.51 -23.60 -38.31
C GLY A 12 24.97 -23.34 -36.88
N SER A 13 25.29 -24.38 -36.10
CA SER A 13 25.65 -24.25 -34.67
C SER A 13 27.06 -23.69 -34.38
N GLY A 14 27.87 -23.45 -35.41
CA GLY A 14 29.27 -23.01 -35.27
C GLY A 14 30.25 -24.06 -34.72
N ARG A 15 29.79 -25.27 -34.40
CA ARG A 15 30.63 -26.37 -33.86
C ARG A 15 31.07 -27.35 -34.96
N LYS A 16 32.12 -28.14 -34.71
CA LYS A 16 32.56 -29.23 -35.63
C LYS A 16 31.50 -30.33 -35.70
N TYR A 17 31.27 -30.93 -36.88
CA TYR A 17 30.22 -31.92 -37.13
C TYR A 17 30.26 -33.11 -36.16
N LYS A 18 31.46 -33.63 -35.81
CA LYS A 18 31.64 -34.71 -34.81
C LYS A 18 31.09 -34.40 -33.41
N SER A 19 31.07 -33.13 -33.05
CA SER A 19 30.71 -32.62 -31.71
C SER A 19 29.32 -31.98 -31.67
N CYS A 20 28.55 -32.11 -32.75
CA CYS A 20 27.19 -31.56 -32.83
C CYS A 20 26.22 -32.63 -33.35
N CYS A 21 25.88 -32.63 -34.64
CA CYS A 21 24.88 -33.54 -35.19
C CYS A 21 25.37 -34.99 -35.25
N LEU A 22 26.65 -35.25 -35.60
CA LEU A 22 27.18 -36.61 -35.58
C LEU A 22 27.25 -37.17 -34.15
N GLY A 23 27.58 -36.31 -33.16
CA GLY A 23 27.56 -36.67 -31.73
C GLY A 23 26.15 -37.01 -31.22
N ARG A 24 25.13 -36.33 -31.77
CA ARG A 24 23.71 -36.65 -31.53
C ARG A 24 23.24 -37.92 -32.28
N GLU A 25 23.75 -38.20 -33.47
CA GLU A 25 23.47 -39.44 -34.21
C GLU A 25 24.19 -40.67 -33.63
N THR A 26 25.36 -40.48 -33.01
CA THR A 26 26.07 -41.55 -32.26
C THR A 26 25.56 -41.74 -30.83
N ALA A 27 24.62 -40.91 -30.37
CA ALA A 27 23.81 -41.22 -29.21
C ALA A 27 22.85 -42.36 -29.61
N ARG A 28 23.37 -43.59 -29.64
CA ARG A 28 22.56 -44.80 -29.50
C ARG A 28 21.59 -44.57 -28.33
N PRO A 29 20.36 -45.12 -28.37
CA PRO A 29 19.57 -45.19 -27.15
C PRO A 29 20.47 -45.87 -26.13
N ALA A 30 20.75 -45.18 -25.01
CA ALA A 30 21.36 -45.83 -23.88
C ALA A 30 20.52 -47.08 -23.63
N THR A 31 21.14 -48.24 -23.73
CA THR A 31 20.58 -49.52 -23.27
C THR A 31 19.82 -49.23 -22.00
N THR A 32 18.51 -49.52 -21.99
CA THR A 32 17.69 -49.43 -20.77
C THR A 32 18.49 -50.11 -19.67
N PRO A 33 19.01 -49.36 -18.67
CA PRO A 33 19.84 -49.96 -17.64
C PRO A 33 19.05 -51.08 -17.00
N SER A 34 19.69 -52.22 -16.78
CA SER A 34 19.04 -53.40 -16.23
C SER A 34 18.18 -52.98 -15.02
N PRO A 35 16.87 -53.27 -15.01
CA PRO A 35 16.00 -52.92 -13.88
C PRO A 35 16.43 -53.56 -12.56
N ARG A 36 17.38 -54.51 -12.60
CA ARG A 36 17.92 -55.25 -11.45
C ARG A 36 19.35 -54.85 -11.08
N ASP A 37 19.96 -53.91 -11.80
CA ASP A 37 21.31 -53.42 -11.51
C ASP A 37 21.23 -52.15 -10.66
N PHE A 38 21.74 -52.25 -9.43
CA PHE A 38 21.68 -51.17 -8.44
C PHE A 38 22.40 -49.90 -8.93
N ASP A 39 23.65 -50.02 -9.37
CA ASP A 39 24.48 -48.87 -9.76
C ASP A 39 23.92 -48.19 -11.01
N ALA A 40 23.39 -49.00 -11.94
CA ALA A 40 22.75 -48.49 -13.14
C ALA A 40 21.45 -47.72 -12.84
N GLN A 41 20.65 -48.17 -11.86
CA GLN A 41 19.46 -47.43 -11.42
C GLN A 41 19.83 -46.13 -10.68
N ILE A 42 20.86 -46.13 -9.82
CA ILE A 42 21.35 -44.91 -9.15
C ILE A 42 21.85 -43.89 -10.18
N ALA A 43 22.69 -44.30 -11.12
CA ALA A 43 23.24 -43.41 -12.14
C ALA A 43 22.16 -42.82 -13.05
N LEU A 44 21.20 -43.64 -13.47
CA LEU A 44 20.06 -43.16 -14.27
C LEU A 44 19.19 -42.18 -13.48
N GLY A 45 18.85 -42.50 -12.23
CA GLY A 45 18.05 -41.63 -11.37
C GLY A 45 18.71 -40.26 -11.17
N ARG A 46 20.03 -40.22 -10.93
CA ARG A 46 20.79 -38.96 -10.82
C ARG A 46 20.80 -38.16 -12.12
N ALA A 47 20.99 -38.82 -13.26
CA ALA A 47 20.96 -38.15 -14.57
C ALA A 47 19.57 -37.60 -14.90
N LEU A 48 18.49 -38.27 -14.46
CA LEU A 48 17.12 -37.79 -14.59
C LEU A 48 16.87 -36.60 -13.66
N LEU A 49 17.38 -36.65 -12.42
CA LEU A 49 17.31 -35.55 -11.46
C LEU A 49 18.01 -34.29 -11.98
N GLU A 50 19.22 -34.42 -12.55
CA GLU A 50 19.94 -33.31 -13.21
C GLU A 50 19.19 -32.69 -14.39
N ARG A 51 18.27 -33.45 -15.01
CA ARG A 51 17.43 -32.99 -16.12
C ARG A 51 16.06 -32.47 -15.67
N GLY A 52 15.75 -32.53 -14.37
CA GLY A 52 14.46 -32.13 -13.81
C GLY A 52 13.33 -33.16 -14.00
N SER A 53 13.64 -34.39 -14.44
CA SER A 53 12.66 -35.48 -14.58
C SER A 53 12.47 -36.21 -13.23
N PHE A 54 11.89 -35.50 -12.26
CA PHE A 54 11.78 -35.98 -10.88
C PHE A 54 10.93 -37.25 -10.71
N PRO A 55 9.76 -37.41 -11.35
CA PRO A 55 8.96 -38.63 -11.21
C PRO A 55 9.70 -39.89 -11.70
N GLU A 56 10.37 -39.80 -12.84
CA GLU A 56 11.15 -40.91 -13.41
C GLU A 56 12.40 -41.20 -12.58
N ALA A 57 13.02 -40.17 -11.98
CA ALA A 57 14.11 -40.34 -11.03
C ALA A 57 13.65 -41.11 -9.78
N VAL A 58 12.47 -40.78 -9.23
CA VAL A 58 11.86 -41.52 -8.11
C VAL A 58 11.69 -43.00 -8.45
N ASP A 59 11.20 -43.33 -9.65
CA ASP A 59 11.04 -44.74 -10.05
C ASP A 59 12.37 -45.49 -10.12
N CYS A 60 13.43 -44.84 -10.60
CA CYS A 60 14.77 -45.41 -10.60
C CYS A 60 15.27 -45.65 -9.17
N PHE A 61 15.12 -44.67 -8.27
CA PHE A 61 15.55 -44.80 -6.89
C PHE A 61 14.70 -45.82 -6.10
N ARG A 62 13.41 -45.94 -6.38
CA ARG A 62 12.56 -47.01 -5.82
C ARG A 62 13.04 -48.39 -6.22
N ARG A 63 13.45 -48.58 -7.47
CA ARG A 63 14.05 -49.84 -7.94
C ARG A 63 15.38 -50.11 -7.24
N ALA A 64 16.24 -49.10 -7.11
CA ALA A 64 17.49 -49.21 -6.36
C ALA A 64 17.26 -49.62 -4.89
N VAL A 65 16.29 -49.02 -4.22
CA VAL A 65 15.87 -49.40 -2.85
C VAL A 65 15.26 -50.80 -2.82
N ALA A 66 14.51 -51.24 -3.84
CA ALA A 66 13.99 -52.60 -3.90
C ALA A 66 15.11 -53.66 -4.03
N ILE A 67 16.19 -53.33 -4.73
CA ILE A 67 17.38 -54.20 -4.88
C ILE A 67 18.19 -54.21 -3.58
N GLN A 68 18.40 -53.05 -2.95
CA GLN A 68 19.14 -52.89 -1.69
C GLN A 68 18.35 -52.04 -0.67
N PRO A 69 17.44 -52.63 0.12
CA PRO A 69 16.51 -51.89 0.99
C PRO A 69 17.12 -51.03 2.10
N GLY A 70 18.36 -51.33 2.50
CA GLY A 70 19.08 -50.61 3.55
C GLY A 70 20.19 -49.69 3.03
N ASN A 71 20.35 -49.54 1.71
CA ASN A 71 21.44 -48.74 1.17
C ASN A 71 21.15 -47.24 1.43
N PRO A 72 22.01 -46.53 2.21
CA PRO A 72 21.74 -45.15 2.60
C PRO A 72 21.77 -44.17 1.42
N VAL A 73 22.56 -44.43 0.39
CA VAL A 73 22.64 -43.58 -0.81
C VAL A 73 21.35 -43.67 -1.62
N ALA A 74 20.80 -44.88 -1.80
CA ALA A 74 19.54 -45.07 -2.53
C ALA A 74 18.35 -44.46 -1.77
N LEU A 75 18.30 -44.64 -0.45
CA LEU A 75 17.27 -44.06 0.41
C LEU A 75 17.36 -42.53 0.45
N PHE A 76 18.58 -41.96 0.52
CA PHE A 76 18.79 -40.52 0.46
C PHE A 76 18.29 -39.94 -0.87
N HIS A 77 18.72 -40.48 -2.00
CA HIS A 77 18.28 -39.98 -3.31
C HIS A 77 16.76 -40.12 -3.51
N LEU A 78 16.16 -41.22 -3.05
CA LEU A 78 14.71 -41.36 -3.07
C LEU A 78 14.03 -40.30 -2.20
N GLY A 79 14.46 -40.13 -0.95
CA GLY A 79 13.91 -39.16 -0.01
C GLY A 79 14.06 -37.72 -0.52
N ASP A 80 15.24 -37.34 -0.99
CA ASP A 80 15.51 -35.99 -1.50
C ASP A 80 14.74 -35.68 -2.78
N THR A 81 14.58 -36.64 -3.70
CA THR A 81 13.76 -36.46 -4.90
C THR A 81 12.27 -36.35 -4.55
N LEU A 82 11.80 -37.10 -3.55
CA LEU A 82 10.42 -36.97 -3.05
C LEU A 82 10.17 -35.61 -2.40
N ARG A 83 11.17 -35.05 -1.69
CA ARG A 83 11.13 -33.68 -1.16
C ARG A 83 10.99 -32.65 -2.28
N LEU A 84 11.76 -32.77 -3.36
CA LEU A 84 11.65 -31.90 -4.55
C LEU A 84 10.28 -32.02 -5.27
N LEU A 85 9.56 -33.12 -5.07
CA LEU A 85 8.18 -33.32 -5.53
C LEU A 85 7.12 -32.93 -4.48
N GLU A 86 7.54 -32.28 -3.38
CA GLU A 86 6.66 -31.85 -2.27
C GLU A 86 5.93 -33.00 -1.56
N ARG A 87 6.43 -34.24 -1.70
CA ARG A 87 5.90 -35.43 -1.02
C ARG A 87 6.59 -35.60 0.33
N PHE A 88 6.46 -34.59 1.18
CA PHE A 88 7.26 -34.43 2.40
C PHE A 88 7.12 -35.60 3.39
N ALA A 89 5.92 -36.11 3.60
CA ALA A 89 5.70 -37.24 4.52
C ALA A 89 6.43 -38.52 4.10
N GLU A 90 6.47 -38.81 2.79
CA GLU A 90 7.25 -39.96 2.28
C GLU A 90 8.75 -39.69 2.32
N ALA A 91 9.16 -38.46 1.98
CA ALA A 91 10.55 -38.04 2.06
C ALA A 91 11.12 -38.20 3.47
N GLU A 92 10.40 -37.72 4.49
CA GLU A 92 10.78 -37.82 5.90
C GLU A 92 11.04 -39.28 6.30
N GLY A 93 10.13 -40.20 5.94
CA GLY A 93 10.25 -41.62 6.25
C GLY A 93 11.52 -42.26 5.67
N HIS A 94 11.87 -41.92 4.42
CA HIS A 94 13.10 -42.41 3.79
C HIS A 94 14.36 -41.78 4.38
N LEU A 95 14.35 -40.47 4.65
CA LEU A 95 15.50 -39.75 5.21
C LEU A 95 15.79 -40.18 6.66
N ARG A 96 14.76 -40.43 7.49
CA ARG A 96 14.96 -41.00 8.83
C ARG A 96 15.55 -42.42 8.79
N ARG A 97 15.20 -43.23 7.77
CA ARG A 97 15.82 -44.55 7.56
C ARG A 97 17.30 -44.45 7.17
N VAL A 98 17.69 -43.44 6.39
CA VAL A 98 19.12 -43.17 6.15
C VAL A 98 19.82 -42.96 7.48
N LEU A 99 19.30 -42.04 8.32
CA LEU A 99 19.93 -41.65 9.59
C LEU A 99 19.88 -42.75 10.67
N ALA A 100 18.98 -43.72 10.58
CA ALA A 100 18.99 -44.90 11.44
C ALA A 100 20.19 -45.82 11.15
N SER A 101 20.65 -45.87 9.89
CA SER A 101 21.77 -46.72 9.45
C SER A 101 23.11 -45.97 9.33
N ALA A 102 23.04 -44.68 9.01
CA ALA A 102 24.18 -43.77 8.87
C ALA A 102 23.85 -42.45 9.59
N PRO A 103 24.01 -42.39 10.93
CA PRO A 103 23.60 -41.24 11.72
C PRO A 103 24.27 -39.92 11.33
N ASP A 104 25.48 -39.99 10.78
CA ASP A 104 26.31 -38.82 10.46
C ASP A 104 26.24 -38.43 8.97
N PHE A 105 25.25 -38.93 8.24
CA PHE A 105 25.01 -38.57 6.83
C PHE A 105 24.49 -37.12 6.72
N VAL A 106 25.42 -36.17 6.58
CA VAL A 106 25.17 -34.72 6.60
C VAL A 106 24.12 -34.28 5.58
N GLU A 107 24.21 -34.75 4.34
CA GLU A 107 23.26 -34.37 3.29
C GLU A 107 21.84 -34.84 3.62
N SER A 108 21.70 -36.03 4.21
CA SER A 108 20.40 -36.52 4.68
C SER A 108 19.87 -35.75 5.88
N LEU A 109 20.74 -35.24 6.77
CA LEU A 109 20.33 -34.35 7.84
C LEU A 109 19.80 -33.02 7.28
N VAL A 110 20.47 -32.43 6.28
CA VAL A 110 20.01 -31.20 5.63
C VAL A 110 18.68 -31.41 4.90
N SER A 111 18.56 -32.45 4.07
CA SER A 111 17.29 -32.74 3.38
C SER A 111 16.16 -33.07 4.35
N LEU A 112 16.45 -33.71 5.50
CA LEU A 112 15.45 -33.97 6.54
C LEU A 112 15.02 -32.66 7.23
N ALA A 113 15.97 -31.79 7.56
CA ALA A 113 15.66 -30.49 8.15
C ALA A 113 14.76 -29.66 7.23
N ASP A 114 15.08 -29.60 5.94
CA ASP A 114 14.27 -28.91 4.94
C ASP A 114 12.87 -29.52 4.80
N THR A 115 12.77 -30.86 4.77
CA THR A 115 11.48 -31.58 4.75
C THR A 115 10.61 -31.27 5.98
N LEU A 116 11.21 -31.29 7.17
CA LEU A 116 10.50 -30.99 8.42
C LEU A 116 10.03 -29.53 8.48
N ALA A 117 10.81 -28.61 7.92
CA ALA A 117 10.44 -27.19 7.85
C ALA A 117 9.20 -26.97 6.98
N GLU A 118 9.14 -27.61 5.82
CA GLU A 118 7.97 -27.56 4.92
C GLU A 118 6.72 -28.23 5.54
N GLN A 119 6.91 -29.18 6.46
CA GLN A 119 5.83 -29.76 7.26
C GLN A 119 5.41 -28.90 8.47
N GLY A 120 6.06 -27.76 8.71
CA GLY A 120 5.79 -26.84 9.83
C GLY A 120 6.50 -27.20 11.14
N ALA A 121 7.32 -28.26 11.18
CA ALA A 121 8.06 -28.70 12.36
C ALA A 121 9.39 -27.92 12.55
N SER A 122 9.30 -26.59 12.59
CA SER A 122 10.45 -25.66 12.54
C SER A 122 11.50 -25.87 13.63
N ASP A 123 11.09 -26.17 14.87
CA ASP A 123 12.02 -26.41 15.98
C ASP A 123 12.80 -27.72 15.83
N GLU A 124 12.17 -28.77 15.31
CA GLU A 124 12.87 -30.01 15.00
C GLU A 124 13.80 -29.81 13.81
N ALA A 125 13.32 -29.18 12.74
CA ALA A 125 14.11 -28.83 11.57
C ALA A 125 15.39 -28.09 11.95
N ALA A 126 15.29 -27.05 12.79
CA ALA A 126 16.44 -26.29 13.25
C ALA A 126 17.43 -27.12 14.08
N ARG A 127 16.94 -28.05 14.93
CA ARG A 127 17.82 -28.97 15.69
C ARG A 127 18.56 -29.94 14.77
N VAL A 128 17.86 -30.52 13.80
CA VAL A 128 18.46 -31.44 12.81
C VAL A 128 19.51 -30.72 11.98
N CYS A 129 19.24 -29.49 11.54
CA CYS A 129 20.18 -28.70 10.75
C CYS A 129 21.42 -28.29 11.58
N ARG A 130 21.25 -27.88 12.85
CA ARG A 130 22.38 -27.62 13.76
C ARG A 130 23.24 -28.86 14.00
N ARG A 131 22.64 -30.06 14.04
CA ARG A 131 23.41 -31.32 14.10
C ARG A 131 24.23 -31.53 12.83
N ALA A 132 23.69 -31.22 11.64
CA ALA A 132 24.45 -31.27 10.39
C ALA A 132 25.67 -30.33 10.46
N LEU A 133 25.50 -29.11 10.97
CA LEU A 133 26.60 -28.14 11.15
C LEU A 133 27.61 -28.54 12.23
N ALA A 134 27.19 -29.26 13.27
CA ALA A 134 28.12 -29.80 14.27
C ALA A 134 29.04 -30.89 13.67
N LEU A 135 28.55 -31.66 12.69
CA LEU A 135 29.32 -32.68 11.98
C LEU A 135 30.17 -32.08 10.85
N ALA A 136 29.64 -31.07 10.14
CA ALA A 136 30.31 -30.39 9.04
C ALA A 136 30.10 -28.87 9.12
N PRO A 137 30.93 -28.15 9.90
CA PRO A 137 30.80 -26.70 10.07
C PRO A 137 30.93 -25.89 8.77
N ASP A 138 31.68 -26.40 7.80
CA ASP A 138 31.96 -25.75 6.52
C ASP A 138 30.97 -26.16 5.41
N TYR A 139 29.80 -26.72 5.77
CA TYR A 139 28.80 -27.14 4.79
C TYR A 139 27.80 -26.01 4.47
N ALA A 140 28.07 -25.29 3.37
CA ALA A 140 27.29 -24.11 2.96
C ALA A 140 25.77 -24.38 2.84
N ALA A 141 25.38 -25.57 2.36
CA ALA A 141 23.98 -25.96 2.21
C ALA A 141 23.25 -26.10 3.57
N ALA A 142 23.94 -26.55 4.62
CA ALA A 142 23.37 -26.61 5.96
C ALA A 142 23.17 -25.20 6.54
N HIS A 143 24.13 -24.29 6.37
CA HIS A 143 23.97 -22.89 6.77
C HIS A 143 22.80 -22.22 6.02
N PHE A 144 22.70 -22.42 4.70
CA PHE A 144 21.58 -21.90 3.91
C PHE A 144 20.22 -22.46 4.36
N CYS A 145 20.12 -23.77 4.61
CA CYS A 145 18.91 -24.42 5.10
C CYS A 145 18.50 -23.89 6.48
N LEU A 146 19.45 -23.81 7.43
CA LEU A 146 19.18 -23.24 8.75
C LEU A 146 18.74 -21.78 8.66
N GLY A 147 19.36 -20.98 7.78
CA GLY A 147 18.95 -19.60 7.52
C GLY A 147 17.49 -19.48 7.06
N ASN A 148 17.04 -20.35 6.15
CA ASN A 148 15.64 -20.37 5.70
C ASN A 148 14.68 -20.74 6.84
N ILE A 149 15.01 -21.76 7.63
CA ILE A 149 14.20 -22.21 8.78
C ILE A 149 14.04 -21.09 9.80
N LEU A 150 15.15 -20.43 10.14
CA LEU A 150 15.17 -19.33 11.12
C LEU A 150 14.41 -18.11 10.64
N ARG A 151 14.56 -17.75 9.35
CA ARG A 151 13.78 -16.65 8.74
C ARG A 151 12.28 -16.93 8.83
N ASN A 152 11.85 -18.13 8.44
CA ASN A 152 10.43 -18.51 8.50
C ASN A 152 9.90 -18.56 9.94
N SER A 153 10.79 -18.72 10.92
CA SER A 153 10.48 -18.65 12.36
C SER A 153 10.67 -17.23 12.95
N ALA A 154 10.79 -16.20 12.12
CA ALA A 154 11.02 -14.79 12.50
C ALA A 154 12.28 -14.52 13.36
N ARG A 155 13.26 -15.43 13.35
CA ARG A 155 14.56 -15.28 14.05
C ARG A 155 15.59 -14.66 13.11
N LEU A 156 15.36 -13.40 12.75
CA LEU A 156 16.03 -12.72 11.63
C LEU A 156 17.54 -12.52 11.82
N ASP A 157 18.01 -12.16 13.03
CA ASP A 157 19.45 -11.99 13.29
C ASP A 157 20.23 -13.30 13.11
N GLU A 158 19.71 -14.42 13.63
CA GLU A 158 20.36 -15.72 13.46
C GLU A 158 20.29 -16.18 11.99
N ALA A 159 19.18 -15.87 11.29
CA ALA A 159 19.06 -16.17 9.86
C ALA A 159 20.11 -15.41 9.04
N ARG A 160 20.34 -14.12 9.35
CA ARG A 160 21.39 -13.30 8.73
C ARG A 160 22.75 -13.97 8.89
N ASP A 161 23.11 -14.35 10.11
CA ASP A 161 24.42 -14.93 10.40
C ASP A 161 24.63 -16.25 9.65
N CYS A 162 23.58 -17.08 9.55
CA CYS A 162 23.60 -18.32 8.76
C CYS A 162 23.80 -18.04 7.26
N PHE A 163 23.09 -17.07 6.67
CA PHE A 163 23.28 -16.75 5.26
C PHE A 163 24.65 -16.14 4.97
N VAL A 164 25.19 -15.33 5.89
CA VAL A 164 26.56 -14.81 5.78
C VAL A 164 27.58 -15.96 5.81
N ALA A 165 27.44 -16.93 6.72
CA ALA A 165 28.29 -18.10 6.76
C ALA A 165 28.20 -18.93 5.47
N ALA A 166 26.99 -19.15 4.94
CA ALA A 166 26.79 -19.82 3.66
C ALA A 166 27.51 -19.11 2.50
N LEU A 167 27.47 -17.78 2.47
CA LEU A 167 28.12 -16.96 1.43
C LEU A 167 29.63 -16.83 1.60
N GLN A 168 30.17 -16.96 2.83
CA GLN A 168 31.62 -17.08 3.04
C GLN A 168 32.17 -18.37 2.42
N LEU A 169 31.40 -19.45 2.52
CA LEU A 169 31.76 -20.76 1.98
C LEU A 169 31.47 -20.89 0.47
N ALA A 170 30.37 -20.27 0.00
CA ALA A 170 29.94 -20.28 -1.39
C ALA A 170 29.51 -18.86 -1.84
N PRO A 171 30.46 -17.98 -2.24
CA PRO A 171 30.19 -16.57 -2.54
C PRO A 171 29.19 -16.32 -3.69
N ASP A 172 29.07 -17.27 -4.61
CA ASP A 172 28.21 -17.14 -5.79
C ASP A 172 26.86 -17.87 -5.63
N LEU A 173 26.47 -18.22 -4.40
CA LEU A 173 25.17 -18.84 -4.10
C LEU A 173 24.02 -17.82 -4.23
N VAL A 174 23.52 -17.63 -5.46
CA VAL A 174 22.48 -16.65 -5.82
C VAL A 174 21.23 -16.70 -4.90
N PRO A 175 20.66 -17.87 -4.56
CA PRO A 175 19.52 -17.92 -3.64
C PRO A 175 19.84 -17.40 -2.22
N ALA A 176 21.05 -17.64 -1.72
CA ALA A 176 21.48 -17.13 -0.42
C ALA A 176 21.65 -15.61 -0.43
N LEU A 177 22.18 -15.03 -1.51
CA LEU A 177 22.21 -13.57 -1.69
C LEU A 177 20.79 -12.98 -1.69
N GLY A 178 19.85 -13.59 -2.43
CA GLY A 178 18.45 -13.16 -2.45
C GLY A 178 17.79 -13.22 -1.06
N ASN A 179 17.99 -14.31 -0.33
CA ASN A 179 17.41 -14.50 1.00
C ASN A 179 18.06 -13.62 2.07
N LEU A 180 19.38 -13.44 2.03
CA LEU A 180 20.09 -12.49 2.88
C LEU A 180 19.58 -11.06 2.63
N GLY A 181 19.38 -10.68 1.37
CA GLY A 181 18.78 -9.39 1.03
C GLY A 181 17.41 -9.18 1.68
N ASN A 182 16.55 -10.20 1.67
CA ASN A 182 15.22 -10.13 2.31
C ASN A 182 15.34 -9.95 3.83
N VAL A 183 16.20 -10.75 4.48
CA VAL A 183 16.43 -10.66 5.93
C VAL A 183 16.98 -9.28 6.31
N LEU A 184 17.94 -8.76 5.55
CA LEU A 184 18.50 -7.43 5.79
C LEU A 184 17.46 -6.33 5.60
N GLN A 185 16.58 -6.45 4.60
CA GLN A 185 15.48 -5.52 4.39
C GLN A 185 14.49 -5.55 5.58
N GLU A 186 14.13 -6.73 6.08
CA GLU A 186 13.25 -6.87 7.26
C GLU A 186 13.90 -6.35 8.55
N LEU A 187 15.22 -6.47 8.67
CA LEU A 187 16.02 -5.86 9.75
C LEU A 187 16.24 -4.35 9.58
N GLY A 188 15.84 -3.76 8.44
CA GLY A 188 16.01 -2.34 8.13
C GLY A 188 17.38 -1.94 7.58
N ASP A 189 18.30 -2.89 7.33
CA ASP A 189 19.57 -2.63 6.64
C ASP A 189 19.38 -2.66 5.12
N PHE A 190 18.70 -1.63 4.63
CA PHE A 190 18.38 -1.52 3.21
C PHE A 190 19.60 -1.38 2.31
N ALA A 191 20.69 -0.79 2.81
CA ALA A 191 21.90 -0.57 2.02
C ALA A 191 22.60 -1.90 1.70
N GLN A 192 22.67 -2.82 2.67
CA GLN A 192 23.22 -4.15 2.43
C GLN A 192 22.23 -5.05 1.67
N ALA A 193 20.92 -4.89 1.89
CA ALA A 193 19.90 -5.56 1.07
C ALA A 193 20.05 -5.23 -0.42
N GLU A 194 20.20 -3.94 -0.76
CA GLU A 194 20.42 -3.47 -2.14
C GLU A 194 21.66 -4.12 -2.77
N LYS A 195 22.78 -4.20 -2.03
CA LYS A 195 24.01 -4.86 -2.50
C LYS A 195 23.81 -6.34 -2.76
N CYS A 196 23.11 -7.04 -1.87
CA CYS A 196 22.83 -8.47 -2.04
C CYS A 196 22.00 -8.74 -3.30
N TYR A 197 20.94 -7.96 -3.52
CA TYR A 197 20.11 -8.11 -4.72
C TYR A 197 20.86 -7.77 -6.00
N ARG A 198 21.66 -6.70 -6.02
CA ARG A 198 22.50 -6.36 -7.18
C ARG A 198 23.50 -7.48 -7.49
N ARG A 199 24.19 -8.01 -6.47
CA ARG A 199 25.14 -9.12 -6.66
C ARG A 199 24.45 -10.38 -7.20
N ALA A 200 23.25 -10.69 -6.72
CA ALA A 200 22.45 -11.80 -7.23
C ALA A 200 22.10 -11.61 -8.72
N LEU A 201 21.76 -10.38 -9.14
CA LEU A 201 21.44 -10.04 -10.54
C LEU A 201 22.68 -9.94 -11.44
N GLU A 202 23.85 -9.59 -10.91
CA GLU A 202 25.12 -9.68 -11.63
C GLU A 202 25.48 -11.12 -11.99
N LEU A 203 25.31 -12.03 -11.03
CA LEU A 203 25.59 -13.47 -11.21
C LEU A 203 24.54 -14.16 -12.06
N ASN A 204 23.27 -13.77 -11.92
CA ASN A 204 22.17 -14.28 -12.70
C ASN A 204 21.17 -13.16 -13.04
N PRO A 205 21.31 -12.50 -14.21
CA PRO A 205 20.40 -11.44 -14.65
C PRO A 205 18.94 -11.88 -14.75
N GLY A 206 18.69 -13.19 -14.96
CA GLY A 206 17.36 -13.79 -15.03
C GLY A 206 16.73 -14.10 -13.67
N TYR A 207 17.38 -13.76 -12.54
CA TYR A 207 16.88 -14.08 -11.22
C TYR A 207 15.72 -13.14 -10.80
N SER A 208 14.51 -13.49 -11.25
CA SER A 208 13.26 -12.74 -11.03
C SER A 208 13.05 -12.30 -9.57
N ASN A 209 13.34 -13.16 -8.60
CA ASN A 209 13.13 -12.83 -7.18
C ASN A 209 13.98 -11.64 -6.71
N ALA A 210 15.27 -11.60 -7.05
CA ALA A 210 16.11 -10.45 -6.71
C ALA A 210 15.70 -9.19 -7.47
N ALA A 211 15.30 -9.29 -8.74
CA ALA A 211 14.81 -8.16 -9.53
C ALA A 211 13.55 -7.54 -8.90
N LYS A 212 12.59 -8.39 -8.51
CA LYS A 212 11.36 -7.98 -7.83
C LYS A 212 11.64 -7.31 -6.50
N ASN A 213 12.51 -7.92 -5.69
CA ASN A 213 12.79 -7.42 -4.35
C ASN A 213 13.62 -6.13 -4.40
N LEU A 214 14.56 -5.98 -5.35
CA LEU A 214 15.29 -4.73 -5.57
C LEU A 214 14.35 -3.58 -5.95
N GLY A 215 13.44 -3.81 -6.91
CA GLY A 215 12.46 -2.80 -7.27
C GLY A 215 11.50 -2.46 -6.13
N ARG A 216 11.07 -3.47 -5.34
CA ARG A 216 10.22 -3.26 -4.15
C ARG A 216 10.96 -2.46 -3.06
N LEU A 217 12.22 -2.75 -2.82
CA LEU A 217 13.08 -2.01 -1.89
C LEU A 217 13.14 -0.52 -2.27
N PHE A 218 13.30 -0.21 -3.55
CA PHE A 218 13.28 1.18 -4.02
C PHE A 218 11.90 1.83 -3.86
N VAL A 219 10.81 1.10 -4.11
CA VAL A 219 9.45 1.59 -3.85
C VAL A 219 9.23 1.91 -2.36
N GLU A 220 9.66 1.04 -1.45
CA GLU A 220 9.56 1.26 0.00
C GLU A 220 10.34 2.50 0.47
N GLN A 221 11.39 2.87 -0.24
CA GLN A 221 12.19 4.07 -0.02
C GLN A 221 11.68 5.31 -0.77
N ASN A 222 10.54 5.22 -1.48
CA ASN A 222 10.03 6.24 -2.40
C ASN A 222 11.02 6.62 -3.53
N ARG A 223 11.97 5.75 -3.86
CA ARG A 223 12.96 5.91 -4.95
C ARG A 223 12.39 5.36 -6.26
N PHE A 224 11.28 5.91 -6.72
CA PHE A 224 10.54 5.39 -7.87
C PHE A 224 11.33 5.38 -9.19
N VAL A 225 12.25 6.32 -9.38
CA VAL A 225 13.13 6.36 -10.57
C VAL A 225 14.09 5.17 -10.58
N ASP A 226 14.68 4.83 -9.42
CA ASP A 226 15.56 3.67 -9.29
C ASP A 226 14.76 2.36 -9.44
N ALA A 227 13.53 2.32 -8.93
CA ALA A 227 12.61 1.19 -9.13
C ALA A 227 12.28 0.97 -10.62
N GLU A 228 11.99 2.05 -11.36
CA GLU A 228 11.75 1.98 -12.81
C GLU A 228 12.98 1.41 -13.53
N ALA A 229 14.18 1.93 -13.24
CA ALA A 229 15.42 1.46 -13.84
C ALA A 229 15.64 -0.04 -13.57
N ALA A 230 15.49 -0.47 -12.31
CA ALA A 230 15.66 -1.86 -11.90
C ALA A 230 14.68 -2.81 -12.63
N TYR A 231 13.40 -2.45 -12.71
CA TYR A 231 12.41 -3.27 -13.42
C TYR A 231 12.66 -3.30 -14.93
N ARG A 232 13.03 -2.17 -15.55
CA ARG A 232 13.39 -2.13 -16.98
C ARG A 232 14.62 -2.99 -17.28
N ASP A 233 15.62 -2.98 -16.41
CA ASP A 233 16.82 -3.79 -16.56
C ASP A 233 16.50 -5.29 -16.46
N ALA A 234 15.68 -5.67 -15.48
CA ALA A 234 15.20 -7.05 -15.37
C ALA A 234 14.41 -7.51 -16.60
N LEU A 235 13.59 -6.64 -17.19
CA LEU A 235 12.84 -6.94 -18.42
C LEU A 235 13.72 -7.10 -19.67
N ARG A 236 14.99 -6.66 -19.65
CA ARG A 236 15.92 -6.94 -20.78
C ARG A 236 16.24 -8.44 -20.89
N SER A 237 16.35 -9.12 -19.74
CA SER A 237 16.60 -10.58 -19.69
C SER A 237 15.29 -11.39 -19.67
N GLN A 238 14.21 -10.80 -19.16
CA GLN A 238 12.91 -11.45 -19.00
C GLN A 238 11.77 -10.59 -19.59
N PRO A 239 11.74 -10.38 -20.92
CA PRO A 239 10.79 -9.45 -21.55
C PRO A 239 9.32 -9.86 -21.41
N GLN A 240 9.05 -11.12 -21.10
CA GLN A 240 7.72 -11.67 -20.90
C GLN A 240 7.42 -11.99 -19.42
N ASN A 241 8.05 -11.28 -18.47
CA ASN A 241 7.72 -11.43 -17.05
C ASN A 241 6.54 -10.52 -16.67
N ALA A 242 5.34 -11.09 -16.63
CA ALA A 242 4.09 -10.37 -16.35
C ALA A 242 4.10 -9.68 -14.97
N GLU A 243 4.70 -10.30 -13.95
CA GLU A 243 4.78 -9.71 -12.61
C GLU A 243 5.67 -8.46 -12.58
N ILE A 244 6.82 -8.50 -13.28
CA ILE A 244 7.71 -7.32 -13.37
C ILE A 244 7.05 -6.21 -14.21
N LEU A 245 6.35 -6.56 -15.29
CA LEU A 245 5.58 -5.59 -16.09
C LEU A 245 4.47 -4.92 -15.28
N GLU A 246 3.77 -5.67 -14.44
CA GLU A 246 2.77 -5.13 -13.50
C GLU A 246 3.42 -4.18 -12.49
N ARG A 247 4.51 -4.59 -11.84
CA ARG A 247 5.23 -3.74 -10.87
C ARG A 247 5.78 -2.46 -11.50
N LEU A 248 6.29 -2.55 -12.73
CA LEU A 248 6.71 -1.38 -13.51
C LEU A 248 5.52 -0.45 -13.78
N GLY A 249 4.35 -0.99 -14.11
CA GLY A 249 3.12 -0.21 -14.26
C GLY A 249 2.79 0.60 -13.01
N GLY A 250 2.87 -0.01 -11.83
CA GLY A 250 2.64 0.67 -10.55
C GLY A 250 3.63 1.80 -10.31
N VAL A 251 4.93 1.57 -10.53
CA VAL A 251 5.96 2.61 -10.40
C VAL A 251 5.74 3.76 -11.39
N LEU A 252 5.30 3.47 -12.61
CA LEU A 252 5.01 4.50 -13.61
C LEU A 252 3.84 5.40 -13.20
N LEU A 253 2.84 4.88 -12.46
CA LEU A 253 1.77 5.70 -11.88
C LEU A 253 2.31 6.66 -10.82
N GLU A 254 3.16 6.18 -9.91
CA GLU A 254 3.80 7.01 -8.87
C GLU A 254 4.68 8.12 -9.48
N LEU A 255 5.24 7.87 -10.68
CA LEU A 255 6.00 8.85 -11.47
C LEU A 255 5.12 9.78 -12.33
N GLY A 256 3.79 9.69 -12.25
CA GLY A 256 2.86 10.52 -13.01
C GLY A 256 2.72 10.16 -14.48
N ARG A 257 3.18 8.97 -14.89
CA ARG A 257 3.22 8.49 -16.29
C ARG A 257 2.10 7.49 -16.56
N ALA A 258 0.86 7.92 -16.41
CA ALA A 258 -0.33 7.06 -16.51
C ALA A 258 -0.44 6.29 -17.84
N ASP A 259 -0.13 6.93 -18.97
CA ASP A 259 -0.15 6.26 -20.28
C ASP A 259 0.91 5.15 -20.40
N ALA A 260 2.10 5.38 -19.82
CA ALA A 260 3.16 4.38 -19.81
C ALA A 260 2.79 3.21 -18.87
N ALA A 261 2.19 3.52 -17.72
CA ALA A 261 1.67 2.50 -16.80
C ALA A 261 0.63 1.61 -17.48
N ARG A 262 -0.36 2.22 -18.15
CA ARG A 262 -1.40 1.51 -18.91
C ARG A 262 -0.78 0.58 -19.96
N LYS A 263 0.21 1.04 -20.72
CA LYS A 263 0.94 0.20 -21.69
C LYS A 263 1.61 -1.00 -21.01
N SER A 264 2.26 -0.78 -19.86
CA SER A 264 2.92 -1.84 -19.09
C SER A 264 1.92 -2.90 -18.60
N TYR A 265 0.78 -2.47 -18.07
CA TYR A 265 -0.29 -3.39 -17.65
C TYR A 265 -0.88 -4.18 -18.82
N LEU A 266 -1.12 -3.54 -19.97
CA LEU A 266 -1.60 -4.23 -21.16
C LEU A 266 -0.58 -5.27 -21.67
N GLN A 267 0.72 -5.00 -21.58
CA GLN A 267 1.77 -5.97 -21.89
C GLN A 267 1.76 -7.14 -20.90
N ALA A 268 1.62 -6.88 -19.60
CA ALA A 268 1.49 -7.92 -18.58
C ALA A 268 0.29 -8.83 -18.85
N LEU A 269 -0.86 -8.26 -19.24
CA LEU A 269 -2.08 -9.00 -19.59
C LEU A 269 -1.96 -9.72 -20.93
N ALA A 270 -1.14 -9.26 -21.88
CA ALA A 270 -0.86 -10.01 -23.11
C ALA A 270 -0.07 -11.30 -22.81
N VAL A 271 0.81 -11.27 -21.81
CA VAL A 271 1.55 -12.45 -21.35
C VAL A 271 0.66 -13.37 -20.50
N GLN A 272 -0.07 -12.79 -19.54
CA GLN A 272 -0.93 -13.53 -18.60
C GLN A 272 -2.33 -12.90 -18.52
N PRO A 273 -3.26 -13.25 -19.44
CA PRO A 273 -4.57 -12.60 -19.55
C PRO A 273 -5.49 -12.73 -18.33
N ALA A 274 -5.26 -13.77 -17.52
CA ALA A 274 -6.02 -14.09 -16.31
C ALA A 274 -5.43 -13.47 -15.03
N ARG A 275 -4.37 -12.65 -15.14
CA ARG A 275 -3.70 -12.04 -13.99
C ARG A 275 -4.57 -10.97 -13.34
N THR A 276 -5.23 -11.32 -12.24
CA THR A 276 -6.25 -10.48 -11.62
C THR A 276 -5.71 -9.18 -11.05
N SER A 277 -4.61 -9.23 -10.30
CA SER A 277 -3.98 -8.04 -9.71
C SER A 277 -3.72 -6.95 -10.76
N THR A 278 -3.28 -7.35 -11.95
CA THR A 278 -3.03 -6.45 -13.09
C THR A 278 -4.32 -5.88 -13.68
N ARG A 279 -5.42 -6.66 -13.75
CA ARG A 279 -6.73 -6.17 -14.21
C ARG A 279 -7.28 -5.10 -13.27
N LEU A 280 -7.16 -5.33 -11.97
CA LEU A 280 -7.58 -4.36 -10.95
C LEU A 280 -6.72 -3.09 -11.01
N ALA A 281 -5.39 -3.22 -11.13
CA ALA A 281 -4.49 -2.09 -11.25
C ALA A 281 -4.71 -1.28 -12.55
N LEU A 282 -5.03 -1.95 -13.67
CA LEU A 282 -5.36 -1.29 -14.92
C LEU A 282 -6.62 -0.43 -14.80
N ALA A 283 -7.63 -0.88 -14.04
CA ALA A 283 -8.86 -0.13 -13.85
C ALA A 283 -8.62 1.22 -13.15
N THR A 284 -7.77 1.23 -12.12
CA THR A 284 -7.44 2.44 -11.35
C THR A 284 -6.38 3.31 -12.00
N ALA A 285 -5.59 2.77 -12.95
CA ALA A 285 -4.64 3.55 -13.76
C ALA A 285 -5.31 4.66 -14.60
N ALA A 286 -6.63 4.62 -14.78
CA ALA A 286 -7.40 5.69 -15.42
C ALA A 286 -7.47 7.00 -14.59
N LEU A 287 -7.06 6.94 -13.32
CA LEU A 287 -7.08 8.05 -12.37
C LEU A 287 -5.67 8.64 -12.22
N PRO A 288 -5.33 9.73 -12.92
CA PRO A 288 -4.04 10.36 -12.75
C PRO A 288 -3.91 10.99 -11.35
N VAL A 289 -2.69 11.01 -10.83
CA VAL A 289 -2.35 11.66 -9.54
C VAL A 289 -2.70 13.15 -9.57
N ILE A 290 -2.32 13.86 -10.64
CA ILE A 290 -2.74 15.24 -10.93
C ILE A 290 -3.14 15.39 -12.39
N ALA A 291 -4.15 16.22 -12.66
CA ALA A 291 -4.53 16.60 -14.02
C ALA A 291 -3.69 17.81 -14.49
N GLN A 292 -3.27 17.82 -15.76
CA GLN A 292 -2.47 18.90 -16.34
C GLN A 292 -3.33 20.02 -16.94
N SER A 293 -4.60 19.74 -17.23
CA SER A 293 -5.54 20.70 -17.81
C SER A 293 -6.97 20.43 -17.32
N SER A 294 -7.82 21.46 -17.38
CA SER A 294 -9.23 21.32 -17.02
C SER A 294 -9.96 20.31 -17.91
N THR A 295 -9.56 20.19 -19.19
CA THR A 295 -10.09 19.17 -20.11
C THR A 295 -9.73 17.75 -19.65
N GLU A 296 -8.49 17.53 -19.21
CA GLU A 296 -8.09 16.24 -18.67
C GLU A 296 -8.86 15.93 -17.38
N ALA A 297 -8.95 16.90 -16.46
CA ALA A 297 -9.66 16.75 -15.19
C ALA A 297 -11.12 16.33 -15.40
N ALA A 298 -11.82 17.00 -16.33
CA ALA A 298 -13.21 16.68 -16.68
C ALA A 298 -13.39 15.28 -17.31
N ALA A 299 -12.37 14.77 -18.01
CA ALA A 299 -12.43 13.46 -18.66
C ALA A 299 -12.18 12.28 -17.70
N VAL A 300 -11.61 12.50 -16.51
CA VAL A 300 -11.19 11.42 -15.59
C VAL A 300 -12.34 10.49 -15.22
N ALA A 301 -13.49 11.03 -14.81
CA ALA A 301 -14.64 10.24 -14.39
C ALA A 301 -15.14 9.31 -15.51
N GLY A 302 -15.21 9.81 -16.75
CA GLY A 302 -15.61 9.01 -17.92
C GLY A 302 -14.60 7.90 -18.25
N ARG A 303 -13.29 8.19 -18.18
CA ARG A 303 -12.26 7.16 -18.38
C ARG A 303 -12.32 6.07 -17.32
N PHE A 304 -12.57 6.45 -16.05
CA PHE A 304 -12.73 5.48 -14.98
C PHE A 304 -14.00 4.64 -15.15
N ALA A 305 -15.12 5.25 -15.55
CA ALA A 305 -16.36 4.52 -15.87
C ALA A 305 -16.13 3.44 -16.94
N GLN A 306 -15.43 3.78 -18.03
CA GLN A 306 -15.07 2.82 -19.07
C GLN A 306 -14.17 1.71 -18.52
N ALA A 307 -13.19 2.05 -17.68
CA ALA A 307 -12.30 1.07 -17.08
C ALA A 307 -13.04 0.08 -16.16
N LEU A 308 -14.10 0.54 -15.47
CA LEU A 308 -14.99 -0.31 -14.70
C LEU A 308 -15.83 -1.24 -15.59
N ASP A 309 -16.30 -0.76 -16.75
CA ASP A 309 -17.02 -1.60 -17.72
C ASP A 309 -16.12 -2.72 -18.26
N GLU A 310 -14.86 -2.41 -18.56
CA GLU A 310 -13.86 -3.40 -19.00
C GLU A 310 -13.55 -4.42 -17.89
N LEU A 311 -13.46 -3.99 -16.63
CA LEU A 311 -13.26 -4.87 -15.49
C LEU A 311 -14.46 -5.78 -15.24
N ALA A 312 -15.68 -5.22 -15.26
CA ALA A 312 -16.92 -5.97 -15.13
C ALA A 312 -17.06 -7.02 -16.22
N ALA A 313 -16.88 -6.64 -17.49
CA ALA A 313 -16.92 -7.56 -18.61
C ALA A 313 -15.89 -8.70 -18.46
N TRP A 314 -14.69 -8.38 -17.98
CA TRP A 314 -13.67 -9.40 -17.72
C TRP A 314 -14.11 -10.37 -16.61
N LEU A 315 -14.60 -9.88 -15.46
CA LEU A 315 -15.11 -10.71 -14.36
C LEU A 315 -16.27 -11.61 -14.82
N HIS A 316 -17.29 -11.03 -15.45
CA HIS A 316 -18.51 -11.73 -15.84
C HIS A 316 -18.33 -12.70 -17.00
N ALA A 317 -17.25 -12.57 -17.79
CA ALA A 317 -16.91 -13.56 -18.81
C ALA A 317 -16.62 -14.96 -18.23
N ASN A 318 -16.34 -15.07 -16.92
CA ASN A 318 -16.19 -16.34 -16.22
C ASN A 318 -16.88 -16.28 -14.85
N PRO A 319 -18.18 -16.64 -14.75
CA PRO A 319 -18.99 -16.48 -13.54
C PRO A 319 -18.51 -17.23 -12.29
N GLY A 320 -17.53 -18.14 -12.41
CA GLY A 320 -16.88 -18.81 -11.27
C GLY A 320 -15.52 -18.23 -10.89
N ARG A 321 -15.09 -17.10 -11.49
CA ARG A 321 -13.78 -16.52 -11.22
C ARG A 321 -13.75 -15.94 -9.80
N GLN A 322 -12.92 -16.56 -8.96
CA GLN A 322 -12.57 -16.05 -7.63
C GLN A 322 -11.25 -15.27 -7.74
N VAL A 323 -11.13 -14.20 -6.96
CA VAL A 323 -9.88 -13.45 -6.84
C VAL A 323 -9.24 -13.78 -5.50
N GLY A 324 -7.94 -14.08 -5.51
CA GLY A 324 -7.22 -14.35 -4.26
C GLY A 324 -7.27 -13.15 -3.32
N ALA A 325 -7.39 -13.39 -2.01
CA ALA A 325 -7.42 -12.33 -1.01
C ALA A 325 -6.16 -11.46 -1.07
N ALA A 326 -4.99 -12.06 -1.29
CA ALA A 326 -3.74 -11.34 -1.52
C ALA A 326 -3.80 -10.33 -2.69
N ASP A 327 -4.43 -10.70 -3.81
CA ASP A 327 -4.55 -9.81 -4.98
C ASP A 327 -5.44 -8.61 -4.68
N LEU A 328 -6.58 -8.83 -4.01
CA LEU A 328 -7.50 -7.76 -3.62
C LEU A 328 -6.91 -6.86 -2.54
N ALA A 329 -6.22 -7.44 -1.56
CA ALA A 329 -5.55 -6.70 -0.49
C ALA A 329 -4.34 -5.89 -0.99
N ALA A 330 -3.79 -6.24 -2.16
CA ALA A 330 -2.74 -5.48 -2.83
C ALA A 330 -3.25 -4.54 -3.93
N ALA A 331 -4.53 -4.64 -4.31
CA ALA A 331 -5.10 -3.85 -5.39
C ALA A 331 -5.04 -2.35 -5.06
N GLN A 332 -4.63 -1.57 -6.07
CA GLN A 332 -4.70 -0.12 -6.03
C GLN A 332 -6.16 0.32 -5.91
N GLN A 333 -6.42 1.28 -5.02
CA GLN A 333 -7.75 1.81 -4.76
C GLN A 333 -8.03 3.03 -5.64
N PRO A 334 -9.29 3.38 -5.93
CA PRO A 334 -9.65 4.59 -6.69
C PRO A 334 -9.42 5.90 -5.90
N PHE A 335 -8.33 5.97 -5.14
CA PHE A 335 -7.98 7.05 -4.21
C PHE A 335 -7.97 8.44 -4.86
N PHE A 336 -7.46 8.54 -6.09
CA PHE A 336 -7.33 9.84 -6.77
C PHE A 336 -8.66 10.40 -7.29
N LEU A 337 -9.74 9.60 -7.31
CA LEU A 337 -11.06 10.08 -7.73
C LEU A 337 -11.61 11.15 -6.78
N ALA A 338 -11.28 11.08 -5.48
CA ALA A 338 -11.64 12.10 -4.51
C ALA A 338 -11.09 13.49 -4.86
N TYR A 339 -10.01 13.59 -5.64
CA TYR A 339 -9.39 14.86 -6.04
C TYR A 339 -9.91 15.37 -7.39
N ARG A 340 -11.08 14.87 -7.81
CA ARG A 340 -11.78 15.32 -9.03
C ARG A 340 -13.12 15.90 -8.63
N ASP A 341 -13.56 16.91 -9.38
CA ASP A 341 -14.89 17.47 -9.17
C ASP A 341 -15.99 16.46 -9.55
N GLY A 342 -17.19 16.65 -8.97
CA GLY A 342 -18.37 15.83 -9.26
C GLY A 342 -18.78 14.85 -8.14
N ASN A 343 -20.00 14.33 -8.25
CA ASN A 343 -20.51 13.32 -7.32
C ASN A 343 -20.07 11.92 -7.79
N HIS A 344 -19.17 11.30 -7.02
CA HIS A 344 -18.54 10.03 -7.40
C HIS A 344 -19.21 8.80 -6.78
N VAL A 345 -20.34 8.96 -6.08
CA VAL A 345 -21.02 7.86 -5.38
C VAL A 345 -21.36 6.69 -6.31
N GLU A 346 -21.78 6.96 -7.55
CA GLU A 346 -22.11 5.93 -8.52
C GLU A 346 -20.87 5.12 -8.94
N LEU A 347 -19.78 5.80 -9.32
CA LEU A 347 -18.54 5.16 -9.77
C LEU A 347 -17.90 4.35 -8.64
N LEU A 348 -17.89 4.89 -7.42
CA LEU A 348 -17.37 4.21 -6.25
C LEU A 348 -18.25 3.01 -5.85
N SER A 349 -19.58 3.14 -5.98
CA SER A 349 -20.51 2.03 -5.73
C SER A 349 -20.29 0.89 -6.72
N ARG A 350 -20.16 1.21 -8.02
CA ARG A 350 -19.84 0.22 -9.07
C ARG A 350 -18.53 -0.50 -8.78
N TYR A 351 -17.47 0.24 -8.42
CA TYR A 351 -16.20 -0.37 -8.04
C TYR A 351 -16.32 -1.26 -6.80
N GLY A 352 -17.02 -0.79 -5.76
CA GLY A 352 -17.26 -1.56 -4.53
C GLY A 352 -18.08 -2.83 -4.76
N ASP A 353 -19.05 -2.80 -5.67
CA ASP A 353 -19.83 -3.97 -6.07
C ASP A 353 -18.94 -5.00 -6.80
N LEU A 354 -18.10 -4.56 -7.74
CA LEU A 354 -17.15 -5.45 -8.43
C LEU A 354 -16.14 -6.08 -7.48
N VAL A 355 -15.64 -5.30 -6.50
CA VAL A 355 -14.77 -5.83 -5.44
C VAL A 355 -15.53 -6.88 -4.62
N ARG A 356 -16.81 -6.63 -4.29
CA ARG A 356 -17.62 -7.59 -3.52
C ARG A 356 -17.89 -8.87 -4.30
N GLU A 357 -18.13 -8.80 -5.60
CA GLU A 357 -18.29 -9.97 -6.48
C GLU A 357 -17.03 -10.86 -6.51
N CYS A 358 -15.85 -10.27 -6.29
CA CYS A 358 -14.59 -11.00 -6.24
C CYS A 358 -14.38 -11.78 -4.92
N LEU A 359 -15.12 -11.45 -3.86
CA LEU A 359 -14.95 -12.01 -2.53
C LEU A 359 -15.76 -13.29 -2.33
N ALA A 360 -15.18 -14.23 -1.60
CA ALA A 360 -15.90 -15.42 -1.15
C ALA A 360 -17.07 -15.05 -0.23
N ALA A 361 -18.15 -15.83 -0.30
CA ALA A 361 -19.27 -15.72 0.62
C ALA A 361 -18.77 -15.93 2.06
N GLN A 362 -19.18 -15.06 2.97
CA GLN A 362 -18.86 -15.17 4.38
C GLN A 362 -20.00 -15.88 5.10
N THR A 363 -19.65 -16.86 5.94
CA THR A 363 -20.60 -17.48 6.86
C THR A 363 -20.95 -16.50 7.96
N ALA A 364 -22.24 -16.32 8.22
CA ALA A 364 -22.71 -15.52 9.34
C ALA A 364 -22.16 -16.09 10.67
N THR A 365 -21.48 -15.25 11.45
CA THR A 365 -20.99 -15.60 12.78
C THR A 365 -22.08 -15.36 13.83
N VAL A 366 -22.20 -16.29 14.78
CA VAL A 366 -23.13 -16.13 15.91
C VAL A 366 -22.56 -15.08 16.85
N ARG A 367 -23.30 -13.99 17.03
CA ARG A 367 -22.93 -12.90 17.92
C ARG A 367 -22.93 -13.35 19.39
N PRO A 368 -21.82 -13.21 20.13
CA PRO A 368 -21.82 -13.47 21.57
C PRO A 368 -22.69 -12.44 22.30
N GLN A 369 -23.47 -12.87 23.28
CA GLN A 369 -24.09 -11.92 24.20
C GLN A 369 -23.01 -11.36 25.13
N ARG A 370 -22.89 -10.04 25.17
CA ARG A 370 -21.95 -9.32 26.04
C ARG A 370 -22.58 -8.02 26.55
N GLU A 371 -22.19 -7.62 27.77
CA GLU A 371 -22.72 -6.42 28.42
C GLU A 371 -22.27 -5.13 27.72
N ARG A 372 -21.01 -5.08 27.27
CA ARG A 372 -20.43 -3.96 26.52
C ARG A 372 -20.18 -4.40 25.06
N PRO A 373 -20.71 -3.69 24.06
CA PRO A 373 -20.37 -3.96 22.67
C PRO A 373 -18.87 -3.79 22.42
N ARG A 374 -18.28 -4.70 21.63
CA ARG A 374 -16.90 -4.64 21.19
C ARG A 374 -16.77 -3.75 19.96
N LEU A 375 -16.10 -2.61 20.14
CA LEU A 375 -15.74 -1.66 19.09
C LEU A 375 -14.32 -1.96 18.61
N LEU A 376 -14.21 -2.46 17.39
CA LEU A 376 -12.94 -2.63 16.71
C LEU A 376 -12.63 -1.39 15.86
N ILE A 377 -11.51 -0.72 16.14
CA ILE A 377 -10.99 0.39 15.35
C ILE A 377 -9.91 -0.16 14.40
N VAL A 378 -10.11 0.00 13.09
CA VAL A 378 -9.17 -0.49 12.07
C VAL A 378 -8.56 0.70 11.32
N SER A 379 -7.25 0.91 11.46
CA SER A 379 -6.58 2.05 10.82
C SER A 379 -5.13 1.73 10.46
N HIS A 380 -4.66 2.26 9.33
CA HIS A 380 -3.25 2.25 8.96
C HIS A 380 -2.47 3.38 9.67
N HIS A 381 -3.20 4.37 10.19
CA HIS A 381 -2.65 5.61 10.68
C HIS A 381 -2.77 5.76 12.20
N VAL A 382 -2.60 4.67 12.96
CA VAL A 382 -2.46 4.70 14.43
C VAL A 382 -1.06 5.20 14.82
N ARG A 383 -0.76 6.46 14.46
CA ARG A 383 0.54 7.14 14.62
C ARG A 383 0.35 8.65 14.40
N ARG A 384 1.39 9.47 14.57
CA ARG A 384 1.39 10.87 14.11
C ARG A 384 1.05 10.97 12.63
N HIS A 385 -0.18 11.40 12.35
CA HIS A 385 -0.77 11.50 11.03
C HIS A 385 -2.06 12.33 11.10
N SER A 386 -2.50 12.92 9.99
CA SER A 386 -3.72 13.74 9.96
C SER A 386 -4.98 12.98 10.40
N VAL A 387 -5.15 11.73 9.96
CA VAL A 387 -6.27 10.87 10.40
C VAL A 387 -6.26 10.68 11.92
N TRP A 388 -5.07 10.45 12.48
CA TRP A 388 -4.91 10.32 13.91
C TRP A 388 -5.26 11.61 14.64
N ASP A 389 -4.60 12.70 14.29
CA ASP A 389 -4.69 13.98 14.98
C ASP A 389 -6.11 14.58 14.92
N ILE A 390 -6.83 14.36 13.81
CA ILE A 390 -8.11 15.02 13.53
C ILE A 390 -9.33 14.13 13.86
N VAL A 391 -9.28 12.85 13.51
CA VAL A 391 -10.46 11.95 13.61
C VAL A 391 -10.37 11.05 14.85
N LEU A 392 -9.20 10.47 15.13
CA LEU A 392 -9.09 9.39 16.11
C LEU A 392 -8.64 9.81 17.50
N ARG A 393 -7.64 10.70 17.61
CA ARG A 393 -6.89 10.96 18.85
C ARG A 393 -7.78 11.33 20.02
N GLY A 394 -8.61 12.37 19.84
CA GLY A 394 -9.49 12.86 20.90
C GLY A 394 -10.69 11.95 21.11
N LEU A 395 -11.20 11.33 20.04
CA LEU A 395 -12.24 10.31 20.15
C LEU A 395 -11.76 9.16 21.05
N LEU A 396 -10.61 8.57 20.77
CA LEU A 396 -10.07 7.47 21.57
C LEU A 396 -9.78 7.88 23.02
N ARG A 397 -9.28 9.11 23.24
CA ARG A 397 -8.99 9.65 24.58
C ARG A 397 -10.25 9.76 25.44
N ASP A 398 -11.34 10.28 24.88
CA ASP A 398 -12.53 10.65 25.68
C ASP A 398 -13.68 9.64 25.58
N LEU A 399 -13.53 8.58 24.78
CA LEU A 399 -14.53 7.53 24.60
C LEU A 399 -14.76 6.75 25.91
N ASP A 400 -16.03 6.61 26.27
CA ASP A 400 -16.47 5.94 27.50
C ASP A 400 -16.23 4.41 27.44
N ARG A 401 -15.18 3.96 28.13
CA ARG A 401 -14.80 2.54 28.26
C ARG A 401 -15.78 1.71 29.09
N THR A 402 -16.70 2.33 29.82
CA THR A 402 -17.78 1.60 30.50
C THR A 402 -18.85 1.14 29.51
N ARG A 403 -18.93 1.77 28.33
CA ARG A 403 -19.92 1.46 27.30
C ARG A 403 -19.40 0.54 26.20
N PHE A 404 -18.10 0.58 25.90
CA PHE A 404 -17.51 -0.20 24.82
C PHE A 404 -16.27 -0.95 25.30
N GLU A 405 -16.13 -2.18 24.81
CA GLU A 405 -14.87 -2.89 24.82
C GLU A 405 -14.07 -2.49 23.56
N VAL A 406 -12.85 -1.98 23.69
CA VAL A 406 -12.10 -1.34 22.58
C VAL A 406 -10.95 -2.19 22.09
N PHE A 407 -11.02 -2.57 20.82
CA PHE A 407 -9.96 -3.28 20.11
C PHE A 407 -9.37 -2.36 19.03
N ILE A 408 -8.07 -2.48 18.78
CA ILE A 408 -7.39 -1.71 17.73
C ILE A 408 -6.58 -2.64 16.83
N TYR A 409 -6.83 -2.54 15.53
CA TYR A 409 -5.99 -3.13 14.49
C TYR A 409 -5.14 -2.03 13.87
N HIS A 410 -3.84 -2.03 14.19
CA HIS A 410 -2.85 -1.14 13.59
C HIS A 410 -2.27 -1.78 12.32
N LEU A 411 -2.72 -1.30 11.17
CA LEU A 411 -2.33 -1.83 9.86
C LEU A 411 -1.02 -1.22 9.34
N GLY A 412 -0.47 -0.22 10.03
CA GLY A 412 0.74 0.51 9.64
C GLY A 412 2.02 -0.12 10.19
N ASN A 413 3.15 0.23 9.58
CA ASN A 413 4.48 -0.26 9.98
C ASN A 413 5.25 0.71 10.89
N VAL A 414 4.75 1.93 11.05
CA VAL A 414 5.41 2.97 11.85
C VAL A 414 4.81 2.97 13.25
N GLU A 415 5.67 2.93 14.25
CA GLU A 415 5.32 3.08 15.66
C GLU A 415 5.96 4.34 16.22
N ASP A 416 5.18 5.12 16.98
CA ASP A 416 5.66 6.28 17.71
C ASP A 416 4.97 6.39 19.09
N GLN A 417 5.15 7.52 19.77
CA GLN A 417 4.53 7.78 21.07
C GLN A 417 2.99 7.73 21.02
N GLU A 418 2.40 8.03 19.88
CA GLU A 418 0.95 7.99 19.69
C GLU A 418 0.45 6.56 19.50
N THR A 419 1.21 5.72 18.79
CA THR A 419 0.93 4.28 18.74
C THR A 419 0.99 3.66 20.14
N ALA A 420 1.99 4.04 20.94
CA ALA A 420 2.10 3.60 22.33
C ALA A 420 0.91 4.06 23.19
N PHE A 421 0.49 5.32 23.03
CA PHE A 421 -0.74 5.82 23.64
C PHE A 421 -1.94 4.97 23.20
N ALA A 422 -2.15 4.76 21.90
CA ALA A 422 -3.26 3.97 21.38
C ALA A 422 -3.32 2.57 21.98
N ARG A 423 -2.18 1.88 22.03
CA ARG A 423 -2.06 0.54 22.63
C ARG A 423 -2.41 0.56 24.12
N SER A 424 -2.02 1.59 24.87
CA SER A 424 -2.39 1.74 26.29
C SER A 424 -3.89 1.93 26.52
N GLN A 425 -4.63 2.33 25.48
CA GLN A 425 -6.06 2.62 25.53
C GLN A 425 -6.95 1.45 25.08
N ALA A 426 -6.36 0.39 24.53
CA ALA A 426 -7.07 -0.75 23.95
C ALA A 426 -7.05 -1.97 24.88
N GLU A 427 -8.15 -2.70 24.95
CA GLU A 427 -8.24 -4.00 25.61
C GLU A 427 -7.74 -5.13 24.70
N GLY A 428 -7.81 -4.95 23.37
CA GLY A 428 -7.25 -5.85 22.38
C GLY A 428 -6.42 -5.12 21.31
N TRP A 429 -5.29 -5.71 20.92
CA TRP A 429 -4.37 -5.12 19.95
C TRP A 429 -3.88 -6.18 18.95
N ARG A 430 -3.98 -5.88 17.65
CA ARG A 430 -3.34 -6.65 16.58
C ARG A 430 -2.55 -5.69 15.69
N ASP A 431 -1.38 -6.13 15.23
CA ASP A 431 -0.53 -5.39 14.30
C ASP A 431 0.16 -6.34 13.31
N ARG A 432 0.94 -5.77 12.39
CA ARG A 432 1.67 -6.53 11.37
C ARG A 432 2.83 -7.38 11.91
N LYS A 433 3.22 -7.21 13.19
CA LYS A 433 4.18 -8.11 13.85
C LYS A 433 3.49 -9.39 14.28
N THR A 434 2.18 -9.34 14.55
CA THR A 434 1.35 -10.50 14.90
C THR A 434 0.66 -11.16 13.71
N ILE A 435 0.35 -10.40 12.65
CA ILE A 435 -0.42 -10.87 11.49
C ILE A 435 0.25 -10.41 10.19
N ALA A 436 0.76 -11.35 9.41
CA ALA A 436 1.57 -11.04 8.23
C ALA A 436 0.74 -10.89 6.94
N ASP A 437 -0.34 -11.65 6.80
CA ASP A 437 -1.12 -11.82 5.57
C ASP A 437 -2.59 -11.39 5.72
N PRO A 438 -3.29 -11.11 4.60
CA PRO A 438 -4.69 -10.68 4.60
C PRO A 438 -5.67 -11.67 5.25
N GLU A 439 -5.48 -12.97 5.02
CA GLU A 439 -6.30 -14.04 5.57
C GLU A 439 -6.19 -14.10 7.10
N GLY A 440 -4.99 -13.89 7.65
CA GLY A 440 -4.75 -13.77 9.08
C GLY A 440 -5.52 -12.61 9.73
N TRP A 441 -5.70 -11.49 9.02
CA TRP A 441 -6.53 -10.38 9.52
C TRP A 441 -8.01 -10.74 9.58
N LEU A 442 -8.50 -11.49 8.58
CA LEU A 442 -9.88 -12.01 8.58
C LEU A 442 -10.08 -13.03 9.71
N ALA A 443 -9.10 -13.92 9.92
CA ALA A 443 -9.14 -14.90 11.00
C ALA A 443 -9.14 -14.23 12.38
N ALA A 444 -8.30 -13.20 12.58
CA ALA A 444 -8.28 -12.42 13.81
C ALA A 444 -9.61 -11.70 14.05
N ALA A 445 -10.22 -11.11 13.02
CA ALA A 445 -11.54 -10.49 13.15
C ALA A 445 -12.64 -11.51 13.51
N ALA A 446 -12.56 -12.72 12.95
CA ALA A 446 -13.47 -13.81 13.28
C ALA A 446 -13.27 -14.30 14.73
N GLU A 447 -12.03 -14.37 15.23
CA GLU A 447 -11.71 -14.70 16.62
C GLU A 447 -12.18 -13.60 17.59
N ASP A 448 -11.87 -12.35 17.26
CA ASP A 448 -12.19 -11.20 18.08
C ASP A 448 -13.70 -10.84 18.01
N CYS A 449 -14.48 -11.37 17.08
CA CYS A 449 -15.95 -11.24 17.02
C CYS A 449 -16.48 -9.81 17.35
N PRO A 450 -16.10 -8.76 16.61
CA PRO A 450 -16.52 -7.39 16.93
C PRO A 450 -18.03 -7.17 16.70
N ASP A 451 -18.66 -6.33 17.52
CA ASP A 451 -20.05 -5.88 17.31
C ASP A 451 -20.10 -4.69 16.34
N ILE A 452 -19.07 -3.85 16.40
CA ILE A 452 -18.91 -2.65 15.59
C ILE A 452 -17.50 -2.63 15.04
N VAL A 453 -17.34 -2.42 13.74
CA VAL A 453 -16.05 -2.01 13.17
C VAL A 453 -16.12 -0.54 12.78
N PHE A 454 -15.18 0.25 13.28
CA PHE A 454 -14.98 1.64 12.89
C PHE A 454 -13.70 1.80 12.07
N TYR A 455 -13.88 2.28 10.84
CA TYR A 455 -12.82 2.66 9.92
C TYR A 455 -12.74 4.20 9.85
N PRO A 456 -11.75 4.84 10.47
CA PRO A 456 -11.59 6.29 10.39
C PRO A 456 -11.19 6.73 8.97
N GLU A 457 -10.56 5.83 8.21
CA GLU A 457 -10.21 5.97 6.82
C GLU A 457 -10.35 4.65 6.05
N ILE A 458 -11.01 4.72 4.88
CA ILE A 458 -11.04 3.66 3.88
C ILE A 458 -10.47 4.24 2.58
N GLY A 459 -9.68 3.45 1.85
CA GLY A 459 -9.09 3.85 0.57
C GLY A 459 -7.69 4.45 0.66
N MET A 460 -7.20 4.83 1.86
CA MET A 460 -5.80 5.24 2.08
C MET A 460 -4.84 4.06 2.24
N SER A 461 -5.38 2.86 2.45
CA SER A 461 -4.66 1.61 2.61
C SER A 461 -5.46 0.50 1.93
N SER A 462 -4.80 -0.28 1.07
CA SER A 462 -5.43 -1.37 0.33
C SER A 462 -5.93 -2.47 1.27
N ILE A 463 -5.19 -2.75 2.35
CA ILE A 463 -5.63 -3.72 3.37
C ILE A 463 -6.83 -3.21 4.17
N SER A 464 -6.91 -1.90 4.48
CA SER A 464 -8.11 -1.32 5.12
C SER A 464 -9.35 -1.48 4.23
N TYR A 465 -9.22 -1.17 2.93
CA TYR A 465 -10.30 -1.34 1.96
C TYR A 465 -10.72 -2.82 1.81
N PHE A 466 -9.75 -3.74 1.76
CA PHE A 466 -10.00 -5.17 1.71
C PHE A 466 -10.80 -5.66 2.92
N LEU A 467 -10.40 -5.28 4.13
CA LEU A 467 -11.13 -5.64 5.35
C LEU A 467 -12.53 -5.02 5.38
N ALA A 468 -12.65 -3.75 4.98
CA ALA A 468 -13.92 -3.05 4.88
C ALA A 468 -14.90 -3.69 3.87
N ALA A 469 -14.40 -4.29 2.79
CA ALA A 469 -15.19 -5.02 1.80
C ALA A 469 -15.72 -6.39 2.31
N HIS A 470 -15.21 -6.85 3.46
CA HIS A 470 -15.77 -7.97 4.21
C HIS A 470 -16.79 -7.47 5.24
N ARG A 471 -17.70 -8.35 5.66
CA ARG A 471 -18.66 -8.04 6.72
C ARG A 471 -18.13 -8.63 8.03
N LEU A 472 -17.25 -7.90 8.68
CA LEU A 472 -16.56 -8.32 9.91
C LEU A 472 -17.39 -8.14 11.18
N ALA A 473 -18.39 -7.24 11.14
CA ALA A 473 -19.30 -7.00 12.25
C ALA A 473 -20.74 -6.73 11.78
N PRO A 474 -21.74 -6.88 12.67
CA PRO A 474 -23.12 -6.46 12.41
C PRO A 474 -23.27 -4.98 12.04
N LEU A 475 -22.41 -4.11 12.57
CA LEU A 475 -22.34 -2.70 12.20
C LEU A 475 -20.94 -2.35 11.71
N GLN A 476 -20.82 -1.82 10.48
CA GLN A 476 -19.57 -1.26 9.99
C GLN A 476 -19.74 0.23 9.66
N VAL A 477 -18.82 1.03 10.18
CA VAL A 477 -18.89 2.49 10.14
C VAL A 477 -17.60 3.04 9.55
N ALA A 478 -17.72 3.95 8.60
CA ALA A 478 -16.60 4.69 8.03
C ALA A 478 -16.61 6.16 8.50
N SER A 479 -15.49 6.85 8.38
CA SER A 479 -15.42 8.31 8.48
C SER A 479 -14.49 8.89 7.42
N TRP A 480 -14.30 10.21 7.46
CA TRP A 480 -13.77 11.01 6.37
C TRP A 480 -12.26 11.19 6.37
N GLY A 481 -11.50 10.32 7.03
CA GLY A 481 -10.04 10.28 6.84
C GLY A 481 -9.67 10.25 5.34
N HIS A 482 -10.53 9.65 4.51
CA HIS A 482 -10.66 9.93 3.08
C HIS A 482 -12.06 10.53 2.80
N PRO A 483 -12.20 11.82 2.41
CA PRO A 483 -13.47 12.55 2.46
C PRO A 483 -14.36 12.32 1.22
N VAL A 484 -14.75 11.06 1.00
CA VAL A 484 -15.67 10.63 -0.04
C VAL A 484 -16.34 9.33 0.39
N SER A 485 -17.51 9.01 -0.19
CA SER A 485 -18.15 7.69 -0.06
C SER A 485 -17.14 6.55 -0.22
N THR A 486 -17.23 5.50 0.60
CA THR A 486 -16.39 4.30 0.41
C THR A 486 -16.82 3.51 -0.83
N GLY A 487 -18.06 3.69 -1.25
CA GLY A 487 -18.71 2.91 -2.31
C GLY A 487 -18.97 1.45 -1.93
N LEU A 488 -18.64 1.01 -0.71
CA LEU A 488 -18.76 -0.40 -0.34
C LEU A 488 -20.18 -0.75 0.14
N PRO A 489 -20.77 -1.88 -0.31
CA PRO A 489 -22.08 -2.33 0.19
C PRO A 489 -22.05 -2.78 1.66
N THR A 490 -20.86 -3.07 2.18
CA THR A 490 -20.63 -3.62 3.51
C THR A 490 -20.50 -2.56 4.59
N ILE A 491 -20.40 -1.28 4.24
CA ILE A 491 -20.37 -0.15 5.19
C ILE A 491 -21.78 0.41 5.35
N ASP A 492 -22.24 0.50 6.59
CA ASP A 492 -23.62 0.91 6.88
C ASP A 492 -23.76 2.41 7.10
N VAL A 493 -22.77 3.01 7.78
CA VAL A 493 -22.81 4.40 8.22
C VAL A 493 -21.52 5.11 7.81
N PHE A 494 -21.66 6.34 7.31
CA PHE A 494 -20.54 7.27 7.14
C PHE A 494 -20.68 8.40 8.14
N LEU A 495 -19.66 8.59 8.98
CA LEU A 495 -19.62 9.63 10.01
C LEU A 495 -18.97 10.90 9.46
N SER A 496 -19.64 12.01 9.64
CA SER A 496 -19.23 13.35 9.20
C SER A 496 -19.55 14.41 10.25
N GLY A 497 -19.06 15.64 10.09
CA GLY A 497 -19.47 16.81 10.88
C GLY A 497 -20.58 17.60 10.19
N GLU A 498 -21.55 18.10 10.95
CA GLU A 498 -22.66 18.91 10.41
C GLU A 498 -22.17 20.14 9.62
N LEU A 499 -21.08 20.77 10.06
CA LEU A 499 -20.50 21.96 9.41
C LEU A 499 -19.66 21.62 8.18
N LEU A 500 -19.34 20.34 7.96
CA LEU A 500 -18.56 19.89 6.81
C LEU A 500 -19.45 19.50 5.62
N GLU A 501 -20.75 19.34 5.83
CA GLU A 501 -21.67 18.84 4.81
C GLU A 501 -22.49 19.94 4.16
N ALA A 502 -22.92 19.69 2.92
CA ALA A 502 -23.94 20.49 2.25
C ALA A 502 -25.35 20.00 2.65
N PRO A 503 -26.40 20.82 2.45
CA PRO A 503 -27.77 20.41 2.74
C PRO A 503 -28.22 19.14 2.00
N ASP A 504 -27.69 18.89 0.80
CA ASP A 504 -28.02 17.72 -0.04
C ASP A 504 -27.03 16.54 0.16
N ALA A 505 -26.20 16.57 1.20
CA ALA A 505 -25.09 15.63 1.35
C ALA A 505 -25.49 14.15 1.44
N ASP A 506 -26.70 13.80 1.86
CA ASP A 506 -27.15 12.40 1.87
C ASP A 506 -27.12 11.75 0.48
N ALA A 507 -27.19 12.54 -0.61
CA ALA A 507 -27.06 12.06 -1.99
C ALA A 507 -25.59 11.82 -2.43
N HIS A 508 -24.61 12.15 -1.59
CA HIS A 508 -23.18 12.02 -1.89
C HIS A 508 -22.56 10.74 -1.33
N TYR A 509 -23.32 9.96 -0.57
CA TYR A 509 -22.86 8.75 0.11
C TYR A 509 -23.69 7.54 -0.31
N ARG A 510 -23.04 6.37 -0.32
CA ARG A 510 -23.74 5.10 -0.49
C ARG A 510 -24.31 4.65 0.87
N GLU A 511 -23.51 4.90 1.89
CA GLU A 511 -23.77 4.69 3.29
C GLU A 511 -24.83 5.67 3.80
N ARG A 512 -25.45 5.34 4.94
CA ARG A 512 -26.25 6.33 5.66
C ARG A 512 -25.34 7.36 6.32
N LEU A 513 -25.49 8.62 5.95
CA LEU A 513 -24.73 9.71 6.54
C LEU A 513 -25.22 10.01 7.97
N LEU A 514 -24.30 9.98 8.95
CA LEU A 514 -24.54 10.41 10.32
C LEU A 514 -23.67 11.63 10.60
N ARG A 515 -24.33 12.75 10.89
CA ARG A 515 -23.70 14.05 11.15
C ARG A 515 -23.51 14.25 12.65
N LEU A 516 -22.25 14.42 13.06
CA LEU A 516 -21.82 14.75 14.41
C LEU A 516 -21.79 16.28 14.60
N PRO A 517 -21.90 16.79 15.84
CA PRO A 517 -21.85 18.22 16.12
C PRO A 517 -20.61 18.92 15.55
N GLY A 518 -20.77 20.19 15.14
CA GLY A 518 -19.69 21.01 14.61
C GLY A 518 -18.97 20.38 13.41
N THR A 519 -17.64 20.28 13.49
CA THR A 519 -16.83 19.62 12.46
C THR A 519 -16.77 18.10 12.60
N GLY A 520 -17.43 17.52 13.61
CA GLY A 520 -17.33 16.10 13.91
C GLY A 520 -15.95 15.67 14.43
N CYS A 521 -15.13 16.61 14.90
CA CYS A 521 -13.82 16.35 15.50
C CYS A 521 -13.74 16.80 16.96
N CYS A 522 -13.10 15.99 17.78
CA CYS A 522 -12.54 16.39 19.07
C CYS A 522 -11.02 16.51 18.92
N THR A 523 -10.54 17.62 18.37
CA THR A 523 -9.10 17.88 18.21
C THR A 523 -8.47 18.38 19.51
N ALA A 524 -7.14 18.33 19.57
CA ALA A 524 -6.38 18.96 20.64
C ALA A 524 -5.10 19.59 20.07
N PRO A 525 -4.72 20.79 20.51
CA PRO A 525 -3.48 21.42 20.07
C PRO A 525 -2.27 20.52 20.32
N GLN A 526 -1.35 20.48 19.37
CA GLN A 526 -0.07 19.83 19.59
C GLN A 526 0.83 20.77 20.40
N ALA A 527 1.49 20.23 21.43
CA ALA A 527 2.49 20.96 22.21
C ALA A 527 3.82 21.06 21.45
N LEU A 528 3.78 21.63 20.23
CA LEU A 528 4.95 21.87 19.39
C LEU A 528 5.39 23.33 19.48
N VAL A 529 6.69 23.54 19.65
CA VAL A 529 7.31 24.87 19.61
C VAL A 529 7.83 25.11 18.19
N ALA A 530 7.60 26.32 17.67
CA ALA A 530 8.07 26.70 16.35
C ALA A 530 9.61 26.71 16.28
N GLU A 531 10.18 26.17 15.20
CA GLU A 531 11.63 26.13 14.95
C GLU A 531 11.99 27.08 13.81
N ALA A 532 13.04 27.89 13.98
CA ALA A 532 13.44 28.89 13.01
C ALA A 532 13.81 28.32 11.62
N ILE A 533 13.52 29.10 10.57
CA ILE A 533 13.77 28.77 9.16
C ILE A 533 14.54 29.91 8.45
N PRO A 534 15.81 30.16 8.81
CA PRO A 534 16.53 31.37 8.43
C PRO A 534 16.70 31.55 6.92
N ASP A 535 16.92 30.47 6.16
CA ASP A 535 17.11 30.55 4.69
C ASP A 535 15.83 30.97 3.97
N ILE A 536 14.69 30.42 4.39
CA ILE A 536 13.37 30.78 3.87
C ILE A 536 13.04 32.21 4.27
N GLU A 537 13.30 32.58 5.53
CA GLU A 537 13.06 33.94 6.00
C GLU A 537 13.89 34.98 5.23
N ALA A 538 15.18 34.70 4.98
CA ALA A 538 16.04 35.56 4.17
C ALA A 538 15.51 35.73 2.74
N THR A 539 15.05 34.63 2.13
CA THR A 539 14.41 34.67 0.80
C THR A 539 13.16 35.55 0.81
N LEU A 540 12.27 35.34 1.78
CA LEU A 540 11.02 36.10 1.92
C LEU A 540 11.22 37.58 2.29
N ARG A 541 12.39 37.97 2.81
CA ARG A 541 12.74 39.39 3.02
C ARG A 541 13.12 40.10 1.73
N CYS A 542 13.52 39.35 0.70
CA CYS A 542 13.90 39.89 -0.61
C CYS A 542 12.70 39.97 -1.58
N MET A 543 11.51 39.57 -1.14
CA MET A 543 10.29 39.60 -1.95
C MET A 543 9.30 40.63 -1.39
N ASP A 544 8.59 41.31 -2.28
CA ASP A 544 7.71 42.42 -1.93
C ASP A 544 6.27 41.98 -1.65
N GLY A 545 5.69 42.53 -0.60
CA GLY A 545 4.26 42.45 -0.33
C GLY A 545 3.80 41.28 0.54
N PRO A 546 2.48 41.07 0.66
CA PRO A 546 1.88 40.05 1.52
C PRO A 546 2.23 38.64 1.07
N ARG A 547 2.40 37.74 2.04
CA ARG A 547 2.78 36.34 1.89
C ARG A 547 1.56 35.45 2.03
N LEU A 548 1.08 34.93 0.91
CA LEU A 548 -0.06 34.03 0.81
C LEU A 548 0.45 32.59 0.74
N VAL A 549 0.19 31.78 1.76
CA VAL A 549 0.66 30.39 1.81
C VAL A 549 -0.42 29.43 1.34
N ILE A 550 -0.05 28.50 0.45
CA ILE A 550 -0.89 27.37 0.04
C ILE A 550 -0.17 26.10 0.51
N ALA A 551 -0.49 25.65 1.73
CA ALA A 551 0.24 24.59 2.41
C ALA A 551 -0.27 23.16 2.12
N GLN A 552 -1.06 22.98 1.07
CA GLN A 552 -1.67 21.72 0.70
C GLN A 552 -0.78 20.89 -0.23
N ARG A 553 -0.91 19.55 -0.15
CA ARG A 553 -0.19 18.62 -1.05
C ARG A 553 -0.52 18.88 -2.52
N ALA A 554 0.41 18.56 -3.42
CA ALA A 554 0.26 18.80 -4.86
C ALA A 554 -1.02 18.19 -5.46
N ILE A 555 -1.43 17.02 -4.96
CA ILE A 555 -2.65 16.33 -5.42
C ILE A 555 -3.96 17.09 -5.23
N LYS A 556 -3.96 18.16 -4.40
CA LYS A 556 -5.14 18.99 -4.13
C LYS A 556 -5.33 20.15 -5.11
N PHE A 557 -4.32 20.42 -5.95
CA PHE A 557 -4.40 21.49 -6.95
C PHE A 557 -5.14 21.00 -8.20
N ASP A 558 -6.19 21.71 -8.58
CA ASP A 558 -6.91 21.48 -9.82
C ASP A 558 -6.56 22.56 -10.87
N PRO A 559 -6.35 22.20 -12.14
CA PRO A 559 -6.10 23.18 -13.21
C PRO A 559 -7.22 24.20 -13.41
N GLY A 560 -8.46 23.91 -12.99
CA GLY A 560 -9.56 24.87 -12.99
C GLY A 560 -9.35 26.06 -12.05
N ASP A 561 -8.53 25.89 -11.00
CA ASP A 561 -8.33 26.91 -9.96
C ASP A 561 -7.13 27.84 -10.24
N ASP A 562 -6.25 27.50 -11.19
CA ASP A 562 -4.98 28.21 -11.41
C ASP A 562 -5.16 29.71 -11.69
N ALA A 563 -6.22 30.07 -12.41
CA ALA A 563 -6.54 31.46 -12.73
C ALA A 563 -6.86 32.31 -11.49
N LEU A 564 -7.33 31.70 -10.40
CA LEU A 564 -7.66 32.42 -9.16
C LEU A 564 -6.41 33.08 -8.57
N TYR A 565 -5.28 32.39 -8.55
CA TYR A 565 -4.04 32.92 -7.98
C TYR A 565 -3.50 34.13 -8.77
N ALA A 566 -3.55 34.08 -10.10
CA ALA A 566 -3.15 35.22 -10.93
C ALA A 566 -4.11 36.41 -10.76
N ARG A 567 -5.42 36.15 -10.65
CA ARG A 567 -6.43 37.19 -10.39
C ARG A 567 -6.25 37.85 -9.02
N ILE A 568 -5.89 37.07 -7.99
CA ILE A 568 -5.52 37.61 -6.66
C ILE A 568 -4.30 38.52 -6.79
N ALA A 569 -3.25 38.08 -7.49
CA ALA A 569 -2.04 38.88 -7.69
C ALA A 569 -2.32 40.20 -8.42
N LEU A 570 -3.16 40.18 -9.46
CA LEU A 570 -3.60 41.39 -10.18
C LEU A 570 -4.32 42.39 -9.26
N SER A 571 -5.19 41.88 -8.38
CA SER A 571 -5.99 42.72 -7.47
C SER A 571 -5.17 43.22 -6.27
N ALA A 572 -4.30 42.38 -5.71
CA ALA A 572 -3.50 42.68 -4.52
C ALA A 572 -2.21 43.47 -4.83
N GLY A 573 -1.75 43.46 -6.09
CA GLY A 573 -0.44 43.97 -6.48
C GLY A 573 0.70 43.07 -6.01
N ALA A 574 1.84 43.67 -5.64
CA ALA A 574 3.01 42.94 -5.13
C ALA A 574 2.62 42.00 -3.99
N SER A 575 2.80 40.69 -4.19
CA SER A 575 2.35 39.61 -3.32
C SER A 575 3.12 38.33 -3.62
N VAL A 576 3.27 37.44 -2.64
CA VAL A 576 4.05 36.21 -2.77
C VAL A 576 3.18 35.00 -2.43
N PHE A 577 3.00 34.09 -3.37
CA PHE A 577 2.35 32.80 -3.20
C PHE A 577 3.40 31.75 -2.87
N ILE A 578 3.27 31.12 -1.71
CA ILE A 578 4.24 30.17 -1.17
C ILE A 578 3.64 28.78 -1.23
N LEU A 579 4.26 27.91 -2.03
CA LEU A 579 3.92 26.50 -2.16
C LEU A 579 5.04 25.64 -1.57
N LEU A 580 4.69 24.49 -1.01
CA LEU A 580 5.67 23.51 -0.53
C LEU A 580 5.89 22.44 -1.59
N ARG A 581 7.15 22.06 -1.81
CA ARG A 581 7.49 20.93 -2.68
C ARG A 581 6.98 19.64 -2.06
N ASP A 582 6.14 18.92 -2.81
CA ASP A 582 5.51 17.68 -2.34
C ASP A 582 6.60 16.61 -2.08
N PRO A 583 6.62 15.98 -0.90
CA PRO A 583 7.68 15.05 -0.52
C PRO A 583 7.52 13.67 -1.17
N LEU A 584 6.32 13.32 -1.65
CA LEU A 584 6.04 12.03 -2.29
C LEU A 584 6.04 12.16 -3.81
N CYS A 585 5.49 13.27 -4.33
CA CYS A 585 5.38 13.52 -5.77
C CYS A 585 6.02 14.86 -6.14
N PRO A 586 7.35 15.04 -5.99
CA PRO A 586 8.00 16.34 -6.27
C PRO A 586 7.81 16.80 -7.73
N TRP A 587 7.71 15.85 -8.66
CA TRP A 587 7.39 16.11 -10.07
C TRP A 587 6.02 16.78 -10.25
N ALA A 588 5.06 16.54 -9.35
CA ALA A 588 3.74 17.14 -9.42
C ALA A 588 3.78 18.63 -9.07
N THR A 589 4.62 19.02 -8.09
CA THR A 589 4.87 20.44 -7.80
C THR A 589 5.48 21.15 -9.01
N ASP A 590 6.42 20.51 -9.72
CA ASP A 590 7.04 21.12 -10.90
C ASP A 590 6.03 21.36 -12.04
N GLN A 591 5.08 20.45 -12.21
CA GLN A 591 3.97 20.60 -13.17
C GLN A 591 3.00 21.71 -12.77
N ILE A 592 2.61 21.78 -11.49
CA ILE A 592 1.77 22.87 -10.97
C ILE A 592 2.48 24.21 -11.18
N MET A 593 3.77 24.32 -10.85
CA MET A 593 4.53 25.55 -11.06
C MET A 593 4.65 25.94 -12.52
N THR A 594 4.76 24.96 -13.42
CA THR A 594 4.75 25.22 -14.87
C THR A 594 3.42 25.82 -15.30
N ARG A 595 2.29 25.24 -14.85
CA ARG A 595 0.94 25.77 -15.09
C ARG A 595 0.76 27.18 -14.53
N LEU A 596 1.06 27.38 -13.24
CA LEU A 596 0.92 28.67 -12.57
C LEU A 596 1.78 29.75 -13.23
N ARG A 597 3.06 29.48 -13.55
CA ARG A 597 3.90 30.44 -14.28
C ARG A 597 3.30 30.81 -15.64
N SER A 598 2.75 29.84 -16.36
CA SER A 598 2.06 30.10 -17.63
C SER A 598 0.85 31.01 -17.44
N VAL A 599 0.01 30.75 -16.43
CA VAL A 599 -1.18 31.53 -16.13
C VAL A 599 -0.83 32.96 -15.69
N PHE A 600 0.18 33.14 -14.84
CA PHE A 600 0.66 34.46 -14.40
C PHE A 600 1.18 35.29 -15.59
N ARG A 601 2.01 34.70 -16.45
CA ARG A 601 2.51 35.36 -17.67
C ARG A 601 1.37 35.71 -18.64
N GLY A 602 0.37 34.85 -18.76
CA GLY A 602 -0.84 35.11 -19.55
C GLY A 602 -1.64 36.32 -19.06
N HIS A 603 -1.52 36.68 -17.78
CA HIS A 603 -2.10 37.89 -17.19
C HIS A 603 -1.13 39.08 -17.12
N GLY A 604 0.05 38.98 -17.76
CA GLY A 604 1.05 40.06 -17.77
C GLY A 604 1.84 40.21 -16.47
N LEU A 605 1.80 39.22 -15.57
CA LEU A 605 2.55 39.23 -14.32
C LEU A 605 3.93 38.58 -14.49
N ASP A 606 4.92 39.12 -13.79
CA ASP A 606 6.21 38.46 -13.62
C ASP A 606 6.09 37.34 -12.58
N ALA A 607 5.95 36.11 -13.06
CA ALA A 607 5.71 34.96 -12.21
C ALA A 607 6.81 34.74 -11.15
N ASP A 608 8.07 35.06 -11.42
CA ASP A 608 9.17 34.81 -10.47
C ASP A 608 9.21 35.86 -9.33
N ARG A 609 8.47 36.97 -9.46
CA ARG A 609 8.22 37.91 -8.35
C ARG A 609 7.10 37.46 -7.42
N HIS A 610 6.21 36.60 -7.91
CA HIS A 610 5.00 36.19 -7.18
C HIS A 610 5.04 34.76 -6.67
N LEU A 611 5.69 33.82 -7.36
CA LEU A 611 5.60 32.40 -7.04
C LEU A 611 6.89 31.91 -6.37
N LEU A 612 6.77 31.38 -5.16
CA LEU A 612 7.87 30.77 -4.41
C LEU A 612 7.55 29.31 -4.06
N VAL A 613 8.45 28.41 -4.43
CA VAL A 613 8.45 27.03 -3.91
C VAL A 613 9.52 26.90 -2.84
N ILE A 614 9.12 26.38 -1.69
CA ILE A 614 10.04 26.02 -0.61
C ILE A 614 10.08 24.49 -0.39
N PRO A 615 11.11 23.94 0.27
CA PRO A 615 11.14 22.54 0.65
C PRO A 615 9.96 22.15 1.54
N TRP A 616 9.61 20.86 1.56
CA TRP A 616 8.73 20.32 2.58
C TRP A 616 9.35 20.51 3.98
N LEU A 617 8.54 20.90 4.97
CA LEU A 617 9.03 21.25 6.30
C LEU A 617 8.63 20.21 7.35
N ALA A 618 9.52 19.98 8.32
CA ALA A 618 9.17 19.28 9.55
C ALA A 618 8.12 20.09 10.35
N PRO A 619 7.32 19.44 11.23
CA PRO A 619 6.18 20.10 11.90
C PRO A 619 6.54 21.41 12.62
N ALA A 620 7.62 21.45 13.40
CA ALA A 620 8.05 22.66 14.13
C ALA A 620 8.43 23.82 13.19
N LYS A 621 9.13 23.52 12.09
CA LYS A 621 9.49 24.50 11.04
C LYS A 621 8.28 24.98 10.26
N PHE A 622 7.29 24.11 10.06
CA PHE A 622 6.03 24.48 9.43
C PHE A 622 5.25 25.51 10.26
N LEU A 623 5.24 25.39 11.60
CA LEU A 623 4.65 26.42 12.46
C LEU A 623 5.34 27.78 12.30
N ALA A 624 6.67 27.80 12.18
CA ALA A 624 7.42 29.03 11.92
C ALA A 624 7.12 29.62 10.53
N LEU A 625 6.90 28.79 9.51
CA LEU A 625 6.43 29.27 8.20
C LEU A 625 5.09 29.99 8.33
N LEU A 626 4.12 29.36 9.01
CA LEU A 626 2.83 29.99 9.25
C LEU A 626 3.00 31.33 9.98
N ASP A 627 3.92 31.43 10.95
CA ASP A 627 4.19 32.70 11.63
C ASP A 627 4.69 33.83 10.74
N LEU A 628 5.41 33.49 9.68
CA LEU A 628 5.97 34.44 8.71
C LEU A 628 4.99 34.86 7.62
N CYS A 629 3.89 34.12 7.44
CA CYS A 629 2.89 34.35 6.40
C CYS A 629 1.77 35.27 6.87
N ASP A 630 1.03 35.82 5.90
CA ASP A 630 -0.02 36.81 6.11
C ASP A 630 -1.42 36.23 5.93
N VAL A 631 -1.60 35.41 4.89
CA VAL A 631 -2.89 34.80 4.54
C VAL A 631 -2.67 33.33 4.21
N TYR A 632 -3.54 32.46 4.72
CA TYR A 632 -3.62 31.06 4.29
C TYR A 632 -4.67 30.94 3.19
N LEU A 633 -4.29 30.38 2.05
CA LEU A 633 -5.20 30.09 0.94
C LEU A 633 -5.51 28.61 0.89
N ASP A 634 -6.78 28.26 1.09
CA ASP A 634 -7.27 26.89 0.93
C ASP A 634 -7.52 26.56 -0.56
N CYS A 635 -7.15 25.35 -0.98
CA CYS A 635 -7.42 24.87 -2.35
C CYS A 635 -8.92 24.62 -2.57
N PRO A 636 -9.56 25.27 -3.55
CA PRO A 636 -11.00 25.11 -3.79
C PRO A 636 -11.44 23.70 -4.16
N ALA A 637 -10.77 23.05 -5.12
CA ALA A 637 -11.17 21.72 -5.57
C ALA A 637 -11.04 20.64 -4.48
N PHE A 638 -10.10 20.81 -3.54
CA PHE A 638 -9.94 19.92 -2.39
C PHE A 638 -9.37 20.67 -1.18
N SER A 639 -10.25 20.97 -0.24
CA SER A 639 -9.99 21.71 0.99
C SER A 639 -9.05 20.99 1.96
N GLY A 640 -8.39 21.75 2.82
CA GLY A 640 -7.45 21.29 3.83
C GLY A 640 -8.06 21.44 5.22
N TYR A 641 -8.04 20.37 6.01
CA TYR A 641 -8.43 20.45 7.43
C TYR A 641 -7.21 20.70 8.32
N THR A 642 -6.26 19.74 8.39
CA THR A 642 -5.12 19.80 9.34
C THR A 642 -4.26 21.05 9.19
N THR A 643 -3.92 21.43 7.95
CA THR A 643 -3.08 22.61 7.69
C THR A 643 -3.82 23.92 7.94
N ALA A 644 -5.14 23.96 7.67
CA ALA A 644 -5.99 25.11 8.02
C ALA A 644 -6.18 25.22 9.54
N TRP A 645 -6.36 24.10 10.24
CA TRP A 645 -6.39 24.04 11.70
C TRP A 645 -5.08 24.56 12.32
N GLN A 646 -3.93 24.14 11.79
CA GLN A 646 -2.63 24.69 12.21
C GLN A 646 -2.52 26.19 11.92
N ALA A 647 -2.95 26.66 10.75
CA ALA A 647 -2.96 28.09 10.41
C ALA A 647 -3.84 28.91 11.36
N LEU A 648 -5.02 28.39 11.73
CA LEU A 648 -5.93 28.98 12.71
C LEU A 648 -5.23 29.15 14.07
N HIS A 649 -4.55 28.12 14.56
CA HIS A 649 -3.77 28.18 15.80
C HIS A 649 -2.51 29.06 15.74
N ARG A 650 -2.09 29.48 14.55
CA ARG A 650 -1.04 30.51 14.36
C ARG A 650 -1.62 31.89 14.06
N GLY A 651 -2.95 32.04 14.05
CA GLY A 651 -3.65 33.30 13.88
C GLY A 651 -3.72 33.78 12.43
N LEU A 652 -3.60 32.89 11.45
CA LEU A 652 -3.65 33.28 10.04
C LEU A 652 -5.11 33.34 9.57
N PRO A 653 -5.53 34.43 8.90
CA PRO A 653 -6.80 34.43 8.18
C PRO A 653 -6.75 33.40 7.05
N ILE A 654 -7.80 32.58 6.95
CA ILE A 654 -7.91 31.48 5.99
C ILE A 654 -8.97 31.86 4.97
N VAL A 655 -8.63 31.88 3.68
CA VAL A 655 -9.63 32.05 2.61
C VAL A 655 -10.02 30.68 2.10
N ALA A 656 -11.31 30.34 2.22
CA ALA A 656 -11.86 29.07 1.74
C ALA A 656 -12.93 29.33 0.68
N LEU A 657 -12.90 28.59 -0.44
CA LEU A 657 -14.01 28.56 -1.38
C LEU A 657 -14.91 27.38 -1.04
N GLU A 658 -16.15 27.68 -0.65
CA GLU A 658 -17.08 26.64 -0.29
C GLU A 658 -17.68 25.94 -1.52
N GLY A 659 -17.38 24.66 -1.67
CA GLY A 659 -17.98 23.81 -2.70
C GLY A 659 -19.18 22.99 -2.21
N ARG A 660 -19.66 22.10 -3.10
CA ARG A 660 -20.85 21.25 -2.86
C ARG A 660 -20.53 20.01 -2.04
N PHE A 661 -19.33 19.47 -2.14
CA PHE A 661 -18.96 18.20 -1.50
C PHE A 661 -18.14 18.43 -0.24
N MET A 662 -18.21 17.52 0.75
CA MET A 662 -17.42 17.59 2.00
C MET A 662 -15.96 18.00 1.77
N ARG A 663 -15.30 17.34 0.81
CA ARG A 663 -13.89 17.60 0.47
C ARG A 663 -13.59 19.03 0.03
N GLN A 664 -14.59 19.85 -0.29
CA GLN A 664 -14.49 21.27 -0.64
C GLN A 664 -14.99 22.20 0.50
N ARG A 665 -15.26 21.64 1.69
CA ARG A 665 -15.93 22.34 2.81
C ARG A 665 -15.15 22.25 4.12
N LEU A 666 -13.99 21.59 4.14
CA LEU A 666 -13.24 21.30 5.36
C LEU A 666 -12.79 22.57 6.10
N ALA A 667 -12.10 23.48 5.41
CA ALA A 667 -11.67 24.77 5.98
C ALA A 667 -12.87 25.69 6.29
N ALA A 668 -13.89 25.70 5.43
CA ALA A 668 -15.11 26.49 5.66
C ALA A 668 -15.87 26.04 6.92
N GLY A 669 -16.02 24.73 7.13
CA GLY A 669 -16.62 24.19 8.34
C GLY A 669 -15.81 24.47 9.60
N LEU A 670 -14.48 24.42 9.50
CA LEU A 670 -13.59 24.83 10.59
C LEU A 670 -13.75 26.31 10.96
N LEU A 671 -13.80 27.19 9.96
CA LEU A 671 -14.04 28.63 10.14
C LEU A 671 -15.40 28.92 10.77
N ARG A 672 -16.46 28.22 10.36
CA ARG A 672 -17.77 28.32 11.03
C ARG A 672 -17.70 27.90 12.49
N LYS A 673 -17.02 26.79 12.79
CA LYS A 673 -16.83 26.32 14.18
C LYS A 673 -16.09 27.37 15.02
N ALA A 674 -15.09 28.03 14.44
CA ALA A 674 -14.35 29.11 15.09
C ALA A 674 -15.14 30.43 15.23
N GLY A 675 -16.33 30.55 14.62
CA GLY A 675 -17.07 31.80 14.58
C GLY A 675 -16.49 32.85 13.63
N LEU A 676 -15.76 32.42 12.59
CA LEU A 676 -15.06 33.27 11.61
C LEU A 676 -15.56 33.07 10.16
N PRO A 677 -16.86 33.24 9.86
CA PRO A 677 -17.43 32.92 8.55
C PRO A 677 -17.08 33.95 7.45
N GLU A 678 -16.53 35.11 7.79
CA GLU A 678 -16.34 36.25 6.89
C GLU A 678 -15.32 36.00 5.76
N THR A 679 -14.51 34.95 5.91
CA THR A 679 -13.49 34.55 4.93
C THR A 679 -13.88 33.30 4.12
N ILE A 680 -15.15 32.89 4.22
CA ILE A 680 -15.74 31.82 3.41
C ILE A 680 -16.34 32.44 2.15
N ALA A 681 -15.70 32.19 1.01
CA ALA A 681 -16.17 32.62 -0.30
C ALA A 681 -17.31 31.72 -0.81
N ALA A 682 -18.32 32.34 -1.41
CA ALA A 682 -19.45 31.65 -2.05
C ALA A 682 -19.23 31.43 -3.57
N SER A 683 -18.25 32.13 -4.15
CA SER A 683 -17.91 32.04 -5.56
C SER A 683 -16.40 32.24 -5.80
N PRO A 684 -15.88 31.83 -6.97
CA PRO A 684 -14.50 32.11 -7.36
C PRO A 684 -14.15 33.61 -7.32
N ASP A 685 -15.11 34.48 -7.64
CA ASP A 685 -14.89 35.94 -7.61
C ASP A 685 -14.82 36.47 -6.18
N ASP A 686 -15.67 35.97 -5.28
CA ASP A 686 -15.58 36.28 -3.84
C ASP A 686 -14.26 35.80 -3.25
N TYR A 687 -13.79 34.62 -3.65
CA TYR A 687 -12.50 34.08 -3.20
C TYR A 687 -11.35 35.02 -3.54
N VAL A 688 -11.32 35.51 -4.79
CA VAL A 688 -10.34 36.50 -5.24
C VAL A 688 -10.46 37.81 -4.46
N ALA A 689 -11.69 38.30 -4.27
CA ALA A 689 -11.96 39.56 -3.58
C ALA A 689 -11.54 39.51 -2.09
N ILE A 690 -11.89 38.45 -1.39
CA ILE A 690 -11.53 38.23 0.03
C ILE A 690 -10.01 38.12 0.16
N ALA A 691 -9.36 37.30 -0.65
CA ALA A 691 -7.90 37.13 -0.60
C ALA A 691 -7.16 38.44 -0.89
N ALA A 692 -7.58 39.19 -1.91
CA ALA A 692 -6.99 40.49 -2.22
C ALA A 692 -7.24 41.54 -1.12
N GLY A 693 -8.45 41.55 -0.55
CA GLY A 693 -8.80 42.43 0.58
C GLY A 693 -7.95 42.17 1.82
N LEU A 694 -7.78 40.90 2.19
CA LEU A 694 -6.90 40.50 3.29
C LEU A 694 -5.43 40.84 3.00
N ALA A 695 -4.96 40.60 1.77
CA ALA A 695 -3.61 40.98 1.37
C ALA A 695 -3.39 42.49 1.51
N ALA A 696 -4.36 43.33 1.09
CA ALA A 696 -4.32 44.77 1.27
C ALA A 696 -4.35 45.17 2.75
N GLU A 697 -5.20 44.54 3.57
CA GLU A 697 -5.27 44.75 5.02
C GLU A 697 -3.93 44.45 5.71
N CYS A 698 -3.26 43.38 5.30
CA CYS A 698 -1.98 42.95 5.91
C CYS A 698 -0.81 43.91 5.64
N ARG A 699 -0.96 44.87 4.71
CA ARG A 699 0.01 45.96 4.52
C ARG A 699 0.01 46.94 5.68
N ASP A 700 -1.10 47.05 6.41
CA ASP A 700 -1.19 47.80 7.66
C ASP A 700 -0.80 46.88 8.82
N ALA A 701 0.35 47.20 9.45
CA ALA A 701 0.90 46.39 10.52
C ALA A 701 0.00 46.34 11.78
N GLN A 702 -0.79 47.38 12.04
CA GLN A 702 -1.73 47.39 13.17
C GLN A 702 -2.92 46.49 12.85
N ARG A 703 -3.57 46.66 11.69
CA ARG A 703 -4.70 45.81 11.29
C ARG A 703 -4.33 44.33 11.22
N LYS A 704 -3.15 44.02 10.66
CA LYS A 704 -2.60 42.66 10.66
C LYS A 704 -2.51 42.07 12.07
N ARG A 705 -1.98 42.82 13.03
CA ARG A 705 -1.85 42.36 14.43
C ARG A 705 -3.21 42.16 15.09
N GLU A 706 -4.15 43.08 14.87
CA GLU A 706 -5.52 43.00 15.39
C GLU A 706 -6.25 41.77 14.85
N ARG A 707 -6.19 41.54 13.53
CA ARG A 707 -6.74 40.35 12.87
C ARG A 707 -6.16 39.07 13.46
N ARG A 708 -4.83 38.98 13.55
CA ARG A 708 -4.12 37.81 14.07
C ARG A 708 -4.51 37.53 15.53
N ALA A 709 -4.63 38.56 16.35
CA ALA A 709 -5.05 38.44 17.74
C ALA A 709 -6.51 37.94 17.86
N ALA A 710 -7.42 38.45 17.03
CA ALA A 710 -8.81 37.99 17.01
C ALA A 710 -8.92 36.50 16.64
N ILE A 711 -8.17 36.06 15.65
CA ILE A 711 -8.14 34.65 15.22
C ILE A 711 -7.55 33.75 16.31
N LEU A 712 -6.45 34.17 16.96
CA LEU A 712 -5.86 33.43 18.07
C LEU A 712 -6.81 33.31 19.27
N ALA A 713 -7.64 34.32 19.53
CA ALA A 713 -8.66 34.28 20.58
C ALA A 713 -9.79 33.30 20.23
N ALA A 714 -10.14 33.17 18.95
CA ALA A 714 -11.16 32.24 18.47
C ALA A 714 -10.68 30.79 18.38
N ALA A 715 -9.39 30.56 18.08
CA ALA A 715 -8.85 29.24 17.76
C ALA A 715 -9.16 28.14 18.81
N PRO A 716 -9.09 28.36 20.14
CA PRO A 716 -9.40 27.32 21.12
C PRO A 716 -10.82 26.76 21.05
N SER A 717 -11.77 27.47 20.42
CA SER A 717 -13.18 27.04 20.32
C SER A 717 -13.41 25.83 19.42
N VAL A 718 -12.44 25.48 18.56
CA VAL A 718 -12.58 24.34 17.64
C VAL A 718 -12.11 23.02 18.24
N ASP A 719 -11.37 23.07 19.34
CA ASP A 719 -10.74 21.92 20.01
C ASP A 719 -11.52 21.44 21.24
N GLY A 720 -11.20 20.23 21.71
CA GLY A 720 -11.70 19.72 22.99
C GLY A 720 -13.20 19.49 23.05
N ASP A 721 -13.86 19.41 21.89
CA ASP A 721 -15.31 19.26 21.79
C ASP A 721 -15.77 17.82 22.10
N VAL A 722 -15.86 17.50 23.38
CA VAL A 722 -16.27 16.17 23.88
C VAL A 722 -17.71 15.83 23.48
N SER A 723 -18.53 16.83 23.12
CA SER A 723 -19.91 16.58 22.63
C SER A 723 -19.92 15.71 21.38
N VAL A 724 -18.90 15.84 20.52
CA VAL A 724 -18.67 14.99 19.34
C VAL A 724 -18.50 13.53 19.74
N VAL A 725 -17.73 13.27 20.80
CA VAL A 725 -17.46 11.90 21.28
C VAL A 725 -18.72 11.27 21.85
N ARG A 726 -19.51 12.04 22.62
CA ARG A 726 -20.80 11.56 23.14
C ARG A 726 -21.81 11.30 22.02
N ALA A 727 -21.86 12.16 21.00
CA ALA A 727 -22.70 11.96 19.82
C ALA A 727 -22.26 10.72 19.01
N PHE A 728 -20.94 10.49 18.87
CA PHE A 728 -20.39 9.28 18.27
C PHE A 728 -20.86 8.02 19.01
N GLU A 729 -20.68 7.96 20.33
CA GLU A 729 -21.11 6.82 21.15
C GLU A 729 -22.62 6.55 21.03
N GLN A 730 -23.44 7.60 21.12
CA GLN A 730 -24.90 7.49 20.98
C GLN A 730 -25.30 7.02 19.59
N GLY A 731 -24.67 7.58 18.55
CA GLY A 731 -24.90 7.21 17.15
C GLY A 731 -24.56 5.74 16.88
N LEU A 732 -23.44 5.26 17.42
CA LEU A 732 -23.05 3.85 17.34
C LEU A 732 -24.04 2.93 18.06
N THR A 733 -24.42 3.24 19.30
CA THR A 733 -25.40 2.44 20.05
C THR A 733 -26.75 2.36 19.32
N ALA A 734 -27.25 3.49 18.80
CA ALA A 734 -28.51 3.55 18.07
C ALA A 734 -28.44 2.78 16.74
N ALA A 735 -27.33 2.91 15.99
CA ALA A 735 -27.13 2.19 14.74
C ALA A 735 -27.01 0.67 14.94
N LEU A 736 -26.33 0.23 16.01
CA LEU A 736 -26.20 -1.19 16.33
C LEU A 736 -27.56 -1.81 16.70
N ALA A 737 -28.35 -1.12 17.53
CA ALA A 737 -29.70 -1.57 17.87
C ALA A 737 -30.63 -1.67 16.64
N ALA A 738 -30.49 -0.74 15.68
CA ALA A 738 -31.23 -0.79 14.42
C ALA A 738 -30.80 -1.97 13.54
N ALA A 739 -29.50 -2.29 13.51
CA ALA A 739 -28.97 -3.44 12.78
C ALA A 739 -29.48 -4.77 13.36
N ASP A 740 -29.57 -4.89 14.69
CA ASP A 740 -30.12 -6.08 15.36
C ASP A 740 -31.61 -6.32 15.04
N GLY A 741 -32.37 -5.24 14.86
CA GLY A 741 -33.79 -5.29 14.48
C GLY A 741 -34.05 -5.66 13.01
N GLN A 742 -33.06 -5.52 12.13
CA GLN A 742 -33.15 -5.83 10.69
C GLN A 742 -32.63 -7.23 10.34
N ARG A 743 -32.69 -8.18 11.28
CA ARG A 743 -32.32 -9.59 11.11
C ARG A 743 -32.82 -10.16 9.76
N TRP A 744 -31.89 -10.36 8.81
CA TRP A 744 -31.97 -11.26 7.63
C TRP A 744 -32.76 -10.81 6.38
N LEU A 745 -32.48 -9.64 5.80
CA LEU A 745 -32.98 -9.27 4.45
C LEU A 745 -31.89 -8.85 3.45
N ARG A 746 -30.61 -9.22 3.67
CA ARG A 746 -29.52 -8.93 2.72
C ARG A 746 -28.82 -10.17 2.15
N ASP A 747 -29.49 -11.32 2.13
CA ASP A 747 -29.03 -12.45 1.30
C ASP A 747 -29.33 -12.26 -0.19
N ASP A 748 -30.10 -11.21 -0.57
CA ASP A 748 -30.27 -10.75 -1.95
C ASP A 748 -29.61 -9.36 -2.13
N LEU A 749 -28.28 -9.34 -2.18
CA LEU A 749 -27.57 -8.25 -2.87
C LEU A 749 -27.27 -8.71 -4.30
N SER A 750 -28.33 -8.79 -5.12
CA SER A 750 -28.16 -8.91 -6.57
C SER A 750 -27.44 -7.65 -7.09
N PRO A 751 -26.46 -7.77 -8.00
CA PRO A 751 -25.82 -6.61 -8.60
C PRO A 751 -26.87 -5.86 -9.45
N GLY A 752 -27.23 -4.62 -9.07
CA GLY A 752 -28.06 -3.74 -9.90
C GLY A 752 -29.19 -2.95 -9.22
N GLY A 753 -29.43 -3.10 -7.92
CA GLY A 753 -30.50 -2.37 -7.23
C GLY A 753 -30.04 -1.05 -6.59
N LEU A 754 -29.96 0.05 -7.35
CA LEU A 754 -29.96 1.39 -6.73
C LEU A 754 -31.28 1.55 -5.94
N PRO A 755 -31.25 2.04 -4.68
CA PRO A 755 -32.48 2.29 -3.94
C PRO A 755 -33.30 3.36 -4.67
N ARG A 756 -34.50 2.99 -5.12
CA ARG A 756 -35.49 3.97 -5.59
C ARG A 756 -35.79 4.92 -4.44
N VAL A 757 -35.36 6.18 -4.61
CA VAL A 757 -35.80 7.32 -3.80
C VAL A 757 -37.33 7.27 -3.70
N ARG A 758 -37.86 7.04 -2.51
CA ARG A 758 -39.26 7.34 -2.25
C ARG A 758 -39.35 8.87 -2.18
N ALA A 759 -40.10 9.42 -3.13
CA ALA A 759 -40.40 10.84 -3.28
C ALA A 759 -41.00 11.47 -2.01
#